data_AF-A0A973PVI0-F1
#
_entry.id   AF-A0A973PVI0-F1
#
_cell.length_a   1.000
_cell.length_b   1.000
_cell.length_c   1.000
_cell.angle_alpha   90.00
_cell.angle_beta   90.00
_cell.angle_gamma   90.00
#
_symmetry.space_group_name_H-M   'P 1'
#
loop_
_entity.id
_entity.type
_entity.pdbx_description
1 polymer ?
#
loop_
_entity_poly.entity_id
_entity_poly.type
_entity_poly.pdbx_seq_one_letter_code
_entity_poly.pdbx_strand_id
1 'polypeptide(L)'
;MGLRNRIGKAFGNRAAPPEVQAAEEAAGMGPTAPFSPGQPLNPYDGYSRHPRSQDYQTGYNIAARPKQNERVSFDTLRGLVEAYDVAQMCIWHRIDSIRALDWSLVPARGFSGDADEAINLGMQVLAKPDRQRLFPAWLATWLYDLLAFDAGALYRLRNRGGRAIGLRVVDGTTIAPLLDYWGGSPEAPAPAYVQYAQGLPWNQLTRNDLIYEPFRPRSSSPYGTAPLESIMLNANTDLRFQAYFLQRFTEGNIPAAFASAPETWTPQQIEEFQGYWDAFLMGDQKIKSQIRWMPGGGKIEWSNEKDFDDSFSLFLMRKTCAAYHIVPSDLGFTETVNRSSGETQADVQHRVGDLPLVSHIEGVLTGFLQHDMGLPVEFTFDTGQEKEDRLALAQAWQIYIDSGMASPDEGREELLGLPSDPQTPTPRFYNTTQGGPVPLLSINGLGGKIDPETFAPAEDQPIPAQPAVPAAGVIAAAGTTDAAAVDAAQDAYQGSVRQAAAVTKEGAAPAAADGITADTGLHGYDLDDGDDDAAELTKAELSAFRSFRKARRRTGIWRDFEFRHVDARTGRRLNQAGRATLRKDAGEIACAGLAVQALDTGRVLMLQRALDDDDPAGGTWEFPGGHLEGEESAVAAAAREWSEETGLILPFNPDALAALAFGTGRGWTSGIYAGFVYPVASESVLDLGRRDQVSNPDDPDGDIIEAVAWWDPEQLVGNPAVRPELTAALHEVLNALNAAPEYPEHGTETVCPCGMPAVFDAMDGWQHADGSHGHDDDTSVAERLGFAKAAHPKGEGADGVSARWPGWRMDLKAVAHWIPRITDALRGAVNARSLAEAWLALNPRSTASRKVDRQWELTQQAIKWLEKNGPDLEGALTGVLGGVYTDGYLIGLLAAENVTAAAATGIDWGAWTPGDTNAARLLLGSLGDGAGLDAMLRDSGITIRSIAANRIKALGLALARGAEYGDSPTAIAAAIEGLLSNPSRAEMIATTELNRAVSRASLGSYIRNGIESVEWISAGDGRVCNICADNVEGGPRRPGSFFPSGVTAPPGHPWCRCALVPVIGGP
;
A
#
# COMPACT_ATOMS: atom_id res chain seq x y z
N MET A 1 4.96 44.34 75.96
CA MET A 1 5.74 43.51 75.00
C MET A 1 4.71 42.72 74.20
N GLY A 2 4.71 42.64 72.87
CA GLY A 2 5.78 42.93 71.90
C GLY A 2 6.02 41.67 71.06
N LEU A 3 5.08 41.24 70.21
CA LEU A 3 4.84 41.78 68.86
C LEU A 3 6.07 41.61 67.93
N ARG A 4 6.35 40.35 67.55
CA ARG A 4 7.11 39.91 66.36
C ARG A 4 6.86 38.40 66.13
N ASN A 5 7.20 37.91 64.93
CA ASN A 5 7.16 36.50 64.50
C ASN A 5 5.77 35.81 64.41
N ARG A 6 4.73 36.53 63.96
CA ARG A 6 3.57 35.95 63.25
C ARG A 6 3.47 36.47 61.80
N ILE A 7 4.58 36.44 61.07
CA ILE A 7 4.61 36.62 59.62
C ILE A 7 5.55 35.56 59.02
N GLY A 8 4.97 34.42 58.65
CA GLY A 8 5.51 33.44 57.72
C GLY A 8 4.33 33.08 56.81
N LYS A 9 4.45 33.30 55.50
CA LYS A 9 3.29 33.37 54.60
C LYS A 9 2.60 32.02 54.43
N ALA A 10 1.27 32.06 54.37
CA ALA A 10 0.47 30.90 53.98
C ALA A 10 0.67 30.62 52.48
N PHE A 11 1.49 29.62 52.18
CA PHE A 11 1.33 28.75 51.01
C PHE A 11 1.02 27.35 51.54
N GLY A 12 0.19 26.61 50.81
CA GLY A 12 -0.58 25.48 51.36
C GLY A 12 0.25 24.25 51.72
N ASN A 13 0.91 24.25 52.88
CA ASN A 13 1.54 23.05 53.43
C ASN A 13 0.49 22.10 54.05
N ARG A 14 -0.43 21.63 53.20
CA ARG A 14 -1.32 20.50 53.48
C ARG A 14 -0.48 19.23 53.28
N ALA A 15 -0.07 18.60 54.37
CA ALA A 15 0.49 17.26 54.31
C ALA A 15 -0.53 16.28 53.72
N ALA A 16 -0.04 15.19 53.11
CA ALA A 16 -0.88 14.10 52.63
C ALA A 16 -1.84 13.61 53.74
N PRO A 17 -3.10 13.28 53.43
CA PRO A 17 -3.95 12.52 54.34
C PRO A 17 -3.23 11.22 54.75
N PRO A 18 -3.32 10.76 56.01
CA PRO A 18 -2.57 9.58 56.48
C PRO A 18 -2.79 8.31 55.63
N GLU A 19 -3.99 8.15 55.07
CA GLU A 19 -4.34 7.06 54.15
C GLU A 19 -3.57 7.15 52.81
N VAL A 20 -3.39 8.37 52.29
CA VAL A 20 -2.61 8.62 51.07
C VAL A 20 -1.13 8.43 51.34
N GLN A 21 -0.61 8.95 52.46
CA GLN A 21 0.79 8.77 52.85
C GLN A 21 1.13 7.27 53.03
N ALA A 22 0.24 6.50 53.66
CA ALA A 22 0.42 5.06 53.79
C ALA A 22 0.41 4.32 52.44
N ALA A 23 -0.38 4.80 51.47
CA ALA A 23 -0.39 4.26 50.11
C ALA A 23 0.89 4.64 49.32
N GLU A 24 1.39 5.87 49.45
CA GLU A 24 2.66 6.33 48.86
C GLU A 24 3.86 5.53 49.43
N GLU A 25 3.87 5.26 50.74
CA GLU A 25 4.88 4.42 51.40
C GLU A 25 4.78 2.96 50.96
N ALA A 26 3.56 2.40 50.85
CA ALA A 26 3.34 1.03 50.35
C ALA A 26 3.69 0.86 48.86
N ALA A 27 3.54 1.91 48.06
CA ALA A 27 3.93 1.94 46.64
C ALA A 27 5.43 2.21 46.42
N GLY A 28 6.24 2.28 47.48
CA GLY A 28 7.69 2.50 47.38
C GLY A 28 8.11 3.91 46.96
N MET A 29 7.20 4.89 47.03
CA MET A 29 7.49 6.31 46.73
C MET A 29 8.21 6.99 47.91
N GLY A 30 8.10 6.45 49.13
CA GLY A 30 8.85 6.89 50.29
C GLY A 30 10.37 6.63 50.17
N PRO A 31 11.22 7.36 50.92
CA PRO A 31 12.68 7.20 50.93
C PRO A 31 13.17 5.90 51.62
N THR A 32 12.28 4.92 51.76
CA THR A 32 12.50 3.63 52.45
C THR A 32 13.12 2.57 51.54
N ALA A 33 13.08 2.75 50.22
CA ALA A 33 13.69 1.86 49.23
C ALA A 33 14.87 2.54 48.52
N PRO A 34 15.98 1.80 48.23
CA PRO A 34 17.04 2.33 47.37
C PRO A 34 16.50 2.58 45.95
N PHE A 35 16.91 3.69 45.35
CA PHE A 35 16.42 4.16 44.04
C PHE A 35 14.89 4.43 43.98
N SER A 36 14.23 4.66 45.12
CA SER A 36 12.83 5.15 45.15
C SER A 36 12.66 6.42 44.31
N PRO A 37 11.53 6.62 43.59
CA PRO A 37 11.29 7.80 42.77
C PRO A 37 11.11 9.10 43.58
N GLY A 38 10.98 9.00 44.91
CA GLY A 38 10.75 10.11 45.82
C GLY A 38 9.26 10.39 46.05
N GLN A 39 8.97 11.05 47.17
CA GLN A 39 7.59 11.39 47.53
C GLN A 39 7.05 12.47 46.57
N PRO A 40 5.78 12.36 46.13
CA PRO A 40 5.18 13.36 45.24
C PRO A 40 5.07 14.73 45.93
N LEU A 41 5.08 15.80 45.13
CA LEU A 41 4.91 17.15 45.65
C LEU A 41 3.46 17.38 46.08
N ASN A 42 3.25 17.87 47.31
CA ASN A 42 1.92 18.15 47.85
C ASN A 42 1.10 19.08 46.92
N PRO A 43 -0.08 18.66 46.43
CA PRO A 43 -0.87 19.42 45.48
C PRO A 43 -1.53 20.65 46.11
N TYR A 44 -1.49 21.78 45.40
CA TYR A 44 -2.02 23.07 45.88
C TYR A 44 -3.52 23.01 46.25
N ASP A 45 -4.34 22.38 45.40
CA ASP A 45 -5.79 22.27 45.63
C ASP A 45 -6.16 21.12 46.60
N GLY A 46 -5.21 20.23 46.89
CA GLY A 46 -5.40 18.99 47.64
C GLY A 46 -5.57 17.76 46.73
N TYR A 47 -5.91 16.63 47.35
CA TYR A 47 -5.93 15.31 46.72
C TYR A 47 -7.33 14.98 46.17
N SER A 48 -7.38 14.22 45.07
CA SER A 48 -8.59 13.69 44.44
C SER A 48 -9.70 14.74 44.21
N ARG A 49 -9.31 15.89 43.64
CA ARG A 49 -10.21 16.96 43.19
C ARG A 49 -10.51 16.86 41.69
N HIS A 50 -11.47 17.65 41.23
CA HIS A 50 -11.72 17.78 39.80
C HIS A 50 -10.44 18.27 39.09
N PRO A 51 -9.92 17.56 38.08
CA PRO A 51 -8.78 18.03 37.32
C PRO A 51 -9.18 19.26 36.48
N ARG A 52 -8.17 20.03 36.06
CA ARG A 52 -8.37 21.02 35.01
C ARG A 52 -8.61 20.32 33.66
N SER A 53 -9.49 20.87 32.84
CA SER A 53 -9.68 20.45 31.44
C SER A 53 -8.54 20.91 30.54
N GLN A 54 -7.96 22.07 30.86
CA GLN A 54 -6.83 22.68 30.15
C GLN A 54 -5.86 23.29 31.19
N ASP A 55 -4.56 23.10 31.01
CA ASP A 55 -3.56 23.96 31.67
C ASP A 55 -3.21 25.14 30.77
N TYR A 56 -3.18 26.34 31.34
CA TYR A 56 -3.12 27.60 30.59
C TYR A 56 -2.22 28.62 31.28
N GLN A 57 -1.63 29.51 30.48
CA GLN A 57 -0.74 30.56 31.00
C GLN A 57 -1.47 31.45 32.02
N THR A 58 -0.84 31.69 33.18
CA THR A 58 -1.39 32.58 34.21
C THR A 58 -1.63 33.97 33.63
N GLY A 59 -2.89 34.41 33.68
CA GLY A 59 -3.32 35.67 33.04
C GLY A 59 -3.93 35.53 31.64
N TYR A 60 -4.28 34.32 31.19
CA TYR A 60 -4.88 34.09 29.87
C TYR A 60 -5.98 35.09 29.48
N ASN A 61 -6.95 35.33 30.40
CA ASN A 61 -8.10 36.23 30.21
C ASN A 61 -7.77 37.73 30.15
N ILE A 62 -6.52 38.15 30.37
CA ILE A 62 -6.09 39.56 30.21
C ILE A 62 -5.29 39.81 28.93
N ALA A 63 -5.26 38.84 28.00
CA ALA A 63 -4.76 39.04 26.65
C ALA A 63 -5.57 40.14 25.91
N ALA A 64 -4.88 41.06 25.25
CA ALA A 64 -5.48 42.24 24.62
C ALA A 64 -5.91 42.01 23.16
N ARG A 65 -5.70 40.80 22.63
CA ARG A 65 -6.19 40.34 21.33
C ARG A 65 -6.63 38.87 21.41
N PRO A 66 -7.59 38.45 20.56
CA PRO A 66 -7.86 37.03 20.33
C PRO A 66 -6.62 36.25 19.87
N LYS A 67 -6.56 34.97 20.26
CA LYS A 67 -5.53 33.99 19.87
C LYS A 67 -4.07 34.44 20.14
N GLN A 68 -3.87 35.40 21.07
CA GLN A 68 -2.57 36.00 21.37
C GLN A 68 -1.59 35.07 22.10
N ASN A 69 -2.08 34.13 22.90
CA ASN A 69 -1.24 33.19 23.67
C ASN A 69 -0.96 31.88 22.93
N GLU A 70 -1.52 31.71 21.72
CA GLU A 70 -1.39 30.50 20.91
C GLU A 70 -0.18 30.59 19.95
N ARG A 71 0.17 29.46 19.31
CA ARG A 71 1.30 29.40 18.37
C ARG A 71 1.18 30.37 17.18
N VAL A 72 -0.05 30.72 16.76
CA VAL A 72 -0.33 31.45 15.52
C VAL A 72 -1.49 32.42 15.72
N SER A 73 -1.30 33.70 15.39
CA SER A 73 -2.36 34.70 15.45
C SER A 73 -3.32 34.61 14.27
N PHE A 74 -4.57 35.06 14.45
CA PHE A 74 -5.51 35.17 13.34
C PHE A 74 -5.04 36.16 12.25
N ASP A 75 -4.33 37.23 12.62
CA ASP A 75 -3.70 38.16 11.65
C ASP A 75 -2.74 37.40 10.70
N THR A 76 -1.99 36.43 11.23
CA THR A 76 -1.05 35.58 10.46
C THR A 76 -1.80 34.58 9.58
N LEU A 77 -2.84 33.92 10.12
CA LEU A 77 -3.65 32.98 9.34
C LEU A 77 -4.38 33.70 8.20
N ARG A 78 -4.94 34.89 8.45
CA ARG A 78 -5.62 35.71 7.45
C ARG A 78 -4.68 36.09 6.30
N GLY A 79 -3.48 36.59 6.60
CA GLY A 79 -2.48 36.90 5.58
C GLY A 79 -2.01 35.70 4.75
N LEU A 80 -1.96 34.50 5.34
CA LEU A 80 -1.64 33.26 4.60
C LEU A 80 -2.82 32.77 3.75
N VAL A 81 -4.05 32.83 4.28
CA VAL A 81 -5.28 32.46 3.54
C VAL A 81 -5.53 33.43 2.37
N GLU A 82 -5.34 34.73 2.56
CA GLU A 82 -5.52 35.74 1.50
C GLU A 82 -4.42 35.69 0.42
N ALA A 83 -3.22 35.18 0.74
CA ALA A 83 -2.11 35.06 -0.20
C ALA A 83 -2.03 33.72 -0.93
N TYR A 84 -2.52 32.61 -0.35
CA TYR A 84 -2.34 31.26 -0.88
C TYR A 84 -3.58 30.77 -1.64
N ASP A 85 -3.43 30.70 -2.95
CA ASP A 85 -4.45 30.32 -3.94
C ASP A 85 -5.02 28.90 -3.72
N VAL A 86 -4.16 27.89 -3.54
CA VAL A 86 -4.59 26.51 -3.30
C VAL A 86 -5.50 26.40 -2.06
N ALA A 87 -5.22 27.17 -1.00
CA ALA A 87 -6.05 27.20 0.20
C ALA A 87 -7.42 27.85 -0.05
N GLN A 88 -7.50 28.93 -0.84
CA GLN A 88 -8.79 29.52 -1.24
C GLN A 88 -9.60 28.54 -2.10
N MET A 89 -8.98 27.88 -3.08
CA MET A 89 -9.64 26.86 -3.90
C MET A 89 -10.22 25.75 -3.02
N CYS A 90 -9.45 25.25 -2.05
CA CYS A 90 -9.90 24.23 -1.12
C CYS A 90 -11.10 24.69 -0.26
N ILE A 91 -11.02 25.89 0.32
CA ILE A 91 -12.09 26.44 1.17
C ILE A 91 -13.39 26.58 0.38
N TRP A 92 -13.35 27.21 -0.80
CA TRP A 92 -14.55 27.45 -1.61
C TRP A 92 -15.13 26.17 -2.20
N HIS A 93 -14.30 25.21 -2.63
CA HIS A 93 -14.78 23.91 -3.13
C HIS A 93 -15.60 23.16 -2.07
N ARG A 94 -15.13 23.08 -0.81
CA ARG A 94 -15.91 22.43 0.26
C ARG A 94 -17.15 23.21 0.69
N ILE A 95 -17.10 24.54 0.67
CA ILE A 95 -18.30 25.37 0.87
C ILE A 95 -19.35 25.05 -0.20
N ASP A 96 -18.93 24.87 -1.45
CA ASP A 96 -19.84 24.66 -2.57
C ASP A 96 -20.35 23.21 -2.67
N SER A 97 -19.56 22.19 -2.26
CA SER A 97 -20.05 20.81 -2.05
C SER A 97 -21.22 20.80 -1.04
N ILE A 98 -21.00 21.33 0.17
CA ILE A 98 -22.04 21.37 1.21
C ILE A 98 -23.26 22.21 0.80
N ARG A 99 -23.08 23.24 -0.04
CA ARG A 99 -24.19 24.04 -0.60
C ARG A 99 -24.94 23.37 -1.74
N ALA A 100 -24.43 22.29 -2.32
CA ALA A 100 -25.12 21.48 -3.31
C ALA A 100 -26.07 20.45 -2.69
N LEU A 101 -25.93 20.17 -1.38
CA LEU A 101 -26.83 19.29 -0.63
C LEU A 101 -28.15 19.99 -0.33
N ASP A 102 -29.26 19.33 -0.64
CA ASP A 102 -30.58 19.69 -0.11
C ASP A 102 -30.64 19.38 1.40
N TRP A 103 -31.51 20.08 2.12
CA TRP A 103 -31.68 19.91 3.57
C TRP A 103 -33.16 19.95 3.97
N SER A 104 -33.47 19.31 5.09
CA SER A 104 -34.82 19.26 5.65
C SER A 104 -34.81 19.32 7.17
N LEU A 105 -36.01 19.44 7.76
CA LEU A 105 -36.22 19.27 9.20
C LEU A 105 -37.11 18.05 9.43
N VAL A 106 -36.62 17.13 10.24
CA VAL A 106 -37.35 15.90 10.64
C VAL A 106 -37.79 15.99 12.11
N PRO A 107 -38.80 15.23 12.55
CA PRO A 107 -39.14 15.12 13.96
C PRO A 107 -37.94 14.60 14.77
N ALA A 108 -37.72 15.14 15.97
CA ALA A 108 -36.61 14.70 16.83
C ALA A 108 -36.78 13.23 17.29
N ARG A 109 -35.67 12.51 17.48
CA ARG A 109 -35.65 11.08 17.80
C ARG A 109 -36.46 10.78 19.07
N GLY A 110 -37.48 9.94 18.94
CA GLY A 110 -38.39 9.57 20.02
C GLY A 110 -39.56 10.54 20.24
N PHE A 111 -39.72 11.58 19.41
CA PHE A 111 -40.92 12.40 19.39
C PHE A 111 -42.04 11.70 18.59
N SER A 112 -43.18 11.44 19.24
CA SER A 112 -44.33 10.74 18.68
C SER A 112 -45.59 11.61 18.53
N GLY A 113 -45.40 12.94 18.49
CA GLY A 113 -46.46 13.91 18.27
C GLY A 113 -46.50 14.44 16.83
N ASP A 114 -47.50 15.28 16.54
CA ASP A 114 -47.51 16.12 15.35
C ASP A 114 -46.37 17.16 15.43
N ALA A 115 -45.53 17.20 14.40
CA ALA A 115 -44.38 18.09 14.29
C ALA A 115 -44.58 19.19 13.23
N ASP A 116 -45.68 19.21 12.47
CA ASP A 116 -45.81 20.05 11.26
C ASP A 116 -45.70 21.55 11.57
N GLU A 117 -46.30 22.03 12.66
CA GLU A 117 -46.15 23.43 13.08
C GLU A 117 -44.69 23.77 13.47
N ALA A 118 -43.97 22.84 14.08
CA ALA A 118 -42.59 23.02 14.50
C ALA A 118 -41.63 22.99 13.31
N ILE A 119 -41.83 22.06 12.36
CA ILE A 119 -41.10 21.99 11.08
C ILE A 119 -41.32 23.29 10.31
N ASN A 120 -42.57 23.72 10.11
CA ASN A 120 -42.88 24.96 9.39
C ASN A 120 -42.24 26.20 10.04
N LEU A 121 -42.21 26.29 11.38
CA LEU A 121 -41.56 27.38 12.09
C LEU A 121 -40.03 27.33 11.99
N GLY A 122 -39.43 26.13 12.09
CA GLY A 122 -38.00 25.92 11.90
C GLY A 122 -37.55 26.31 10.48
N MET A 123 -38.25 25.84 9.45
CA MET A 123 -38.02 26.19 8.04
C MET A 123 -38.08 27.72 7.83
N GLN A 124 -39.07 28.40 8.42
CA GLN A 124 -39.20 29.86 8.32
C GLN A 124 -38.03 30.63 8.96
N VAL A 125 -37.48 30.14 10.07
CA VAL A 125 -36.31 30.77 10.71
C VAL A 125 -35.03 30.46 9.92
N LEU A 126 -34.83 29.21 9.50
CA LEU A 126 -33.63 28.80 8.78
C LEU A 126 -33.57 29.29 7.34
N ALA A 127 -34.70 29.56 6.67
CA ALA A 127 -34.71 30.20 5.36
C ALA A 127 -33.92 31.53 5.34
N LYS A 128 -33.89 32.26 6.46
CA LYS A 128 -33.07 33.46 6.69
C LYS A 128 -32.57 33.55 8.15
N PRO A 129 -31.50 32.85 8.55
CA PRO A 129 -31.13 32.73 9.97
C PRO A 129 -30.73 34.07 10.59
N ASP A 130 -30.02 34.93 9.85
CA ASP A 130 -29.67 36.30 10.27
C ASP A 130 -30.79 37.33 10.01
N ARG A 131 -31.94 36.86 9.47
CA ARG A 131 -33.10 37.63 9.00
C ARG A 131 -32.83 38.56 7.81
N GLN A 132 -31.69 38.40 7.12
CA GLN A 132 -31.28 39.23 5.97
C GLN A 132 -30.95 38.36 4.75
N ARG A 133 -29.91 37.52 4.87
CA ARG A 133 -29.40 36.58 3.86
C ARG A 133 -30.30 35.35 3.76
N LEU A 134 -30.25 34.67 2.61
CA LEU A 134 -30.82 33.33 2.44
C LEU A 134 -29.85 32.27 3.00
N PHE A 135 -30.38 31.11 3.41
CA PHE A 135 -29.61 30.03 4.03
C PHE A 135 -28.26 29.71 3.34
N PRO A 136 -28.16 29.50 2.01
CA PRO A 136 -26.88 29.10 1.40
C PRO A 136 -25.80 30.19 1.48
N ALA A 137 -26.18 31.47 1.41
CA ALA A 137 -25.25 32.61 1.53
C ALA A 137 -24.87 32.90 2.99
N TRP A 138 -25.78 32.64 3.92
CA TRP A 138 -25.49 32.65 5.36
C TRP A 138 -24.51 31.53 5.73
N LEU A 139 -24.77 30.31 5.25
CA LEU A 139 -23.96 29.12 5.47
C LEU A 139 -22.54 29.31 4.91
N ALA A 140 -22.42 29.78 3.66
CA ALA A 140 -21.13 30.13 3.06
C ALA A 140 -20.31 31.11 3.93
N THR A 141 -20.97 32.13 4.51
CA THR A 141 -20.30 33.12 5.35
C THR A 141 -19.75 32.50 6.64
N TRP A 142 -20.51 31.59 7.27
CA TRP A 142 -20.09 30.91 8.50
C TRP A 142 -19.03 29.83 8.26
N LEU A 143 -19.20 29.02 7.20
CA LEU A 143 -18.24 27.98 6.83
C LEU A 143 -16.90 28.55 6.36
N TYR A 144 -16.86 29.77 5.83
CA TYR A 144 -15.59 30.45 5.53
C TYR A 144 -14.77 30.70 6.81
N ASP A 145 -15.37 31.31 7.85
CA ASP A 145 -14.69 31.54 9.13
C ASP A 145 -14.30 30.22 9.84
N LEU A 146 -15.08 29.16 9.65
CA LEU A 146 -14.79 27.82 10.16
C LEU A 146 -13.62 27.15 9.42
N LEU A 147 -13.61 27.14 8.10
CA LEU A 147 -12.57 26.48 7.29
C LEU A 147 -11.27 27.28 7.18
N ALA A 148 -11.32 28.62 7.26
CA ALA A 148 -10.14 29.48 7.24
C ALA A 148 -9.45 29.60 8.61
N PHE A 149 -10.22 29.66 9.71
CA PHE A 149 -9.70 30.04 11.03
C PHE A 149 -10.04 29.06 12.17
N ASP A 150 -10.93 28.10 11.92
CA ASP A 150 -11.57 27.24 12.93
C ASP A 150 -12.19 28.06 14.09
N ALA A 151 -12.96 29.08 13.69
CA ALA A 151 -13.54 30.09 14.55
C ALA A 151 -14.95 30.53 14.06
N GLY A 152 -15.79 29.60 13.59
CA GLY A 152 -17.12 29.91 13.07
C GLY A 152 -18.11 30.40 14.14
N ALA A 153 -18.16 31.71 14.43
CA ALA A 153 -18.95 32.26 15.54
C ALA A 153 -20.36 32.71 15.14
N LEU A 154 -21.39 32.22 15.85
CA LEU A 154 -22.80 32.55 15.59
C LEU A 154 -23.44 33.27 16.79
N TYR A 155 -23.83 34.52 16.61
CA TYR A 155 -24.52 35.32 17.61
C TYR A 155 -26.03 35.07 17.59
N ARG A 156 -26.59 34.71 18.76
CA ARG A 156 -28.02 34.45 18.94
C ARG A 156 -28.80 35.75 18.92
N LEU A 157 -29.56 35.99 17.85
CA LEU A 157 -30.48 37.12 17.78
C LEU A 157 -31.60 36.88 18.79
N ARG A 158 -31.83 37.84 19.72
CA ARG A 158 -32.88 37.76 20.74
C ARG A 158 -33.97 38.83 20.50
N ASN A 159 -35.22 38.48 20.81
CA ASN A 159 -36.35 39.41 20.75
C ASN A 159 -36.47 40.26 22.04
N ARG A 160 -37.43 41.20 22.09
CA ARG A 160 -37.67 42.05 23.28
C ARG A 160 -38.03 41.27 24.57
N GLY A 161 -38.44 40.02 24.46
CA GLY A 161 -38.69 39.10 25.58
C GLY A 161 -37.53 38.13 25.85
N GLY A 162 -36.34 38.38 25.29
CA GLY A 162 -35.12 37.60 25.52
C GLY A 162 -35.04 36.25 24.80
N ARG A 163 -36.10 35.77 24.13
CA ARG A 163 -36.08 34.50 23.39
C ARG A 163 -35.25 34.61 22.11
N ALA A 164 -34.55 33.54 21.74
CA ALA A 164 -33.83 33.47 20.49
C ALA A 164 -34.80 33.48 19.29
N ILE A 165 -34.35 34.05 18.17
CA ILE A 165 -35.18 34.31 16.96
C ILE A 165 -34.38 34.21 15.64
N GLY A 166 -33.16 33.70 15.68
CA GLY A 166 -32.24 33.57 14.55
C GLY A 166 -30.77 33.55 14.97
N LEU A 167 -29.88 33.25 14.02
CA LEU A 167 -28.43 33.18 14.19
C LEU A 167 -27.74 34.13 13.21
N ARG A 168 -26.90 35.04 13.70
CA ARG A 168 -26.12 35.97 12.88
C ARG A 168 -24.64 35.61 12.95
N VAL A 169 -24.01 35.35 11.80
CA VAL A 169 -22.56 35.15 11.70
C VAL A 169 -21.82 36.42 12.18
N VAL A 170 -20.76 36.22 12.94
CA VAL A 170 -19.86 37.28 13.42
C VAL A 170 -18.44 36.81 13.16
N ASP A 171 -17.56 37.69 12.64
CA ASP A 171 -16.14 37.38 12.42
C ASP A 171 -15.52 36.85 13.73
N GLY A 172 -15.29 35.54 13.78
CA GLY A 172 -14.80 34.86 14.97
C GLY A 172 -13.34 35.18 15.30
N THR A 173 -12.57 35.72 14.35
CA THR A 173 -11.22 36.23 14.64
C THR A 173 -11.26 37.46 15.55
N THR A 174 -12.41 38.12 15.68
CA THR A 174 -12.65 39.19 16.66
C THR A 174 -13.04 38.68 18.06
N ILE A 175 -13.28 37.36 18.24
CA ILE A 175 -13.78 36.77 19.48
C ILE A 175 -12.66 36.08 20.26
N ALA A 176 -12.56 36.39 21.55
CA ALA A 176 -11.74 35.66 22.51
C ALA A 176 -12.59 34.90 23.52
N PRO A 177 -12.56 33.55 23.53
CA PRO A 177 -13.05 32.77 24.66
C PRO A 177 -12.28 33.10 25.94
N LEU A 178 -13.00 33.19 27.05
CA LEU A 178 -12.45 33.29 28.39
C LEU A 178 -12.44 31.91 29.05
N LEU A 179 -11.48 31.68 29.94
CA LEU A 179 -11.35 30.45 30.72
C LEU A 179 -11.72 30.68 32.19
N ASP A 180 -12.35 29.70 32.80
CA ASP A 180 -12.59 29.67 34.25
C ASP A 180 -11.37 29.12 35.02
N TYR A 181 -11.49 28.90 36.33
CA TYR A 181 -10.38 28.36 37.14
C TYR A 181 -9.96 26.93 36.74
N TRP A 182 -10.85 26.16 36.10
CA TRP A 182 -10.63 24.78 35.67
C TRP A 182 -10.17 24.66 34.21
N GLY A 183 -10.27 25.73 33.42
CA GLY A 183 -9.96 25.71 31.99
C GLY A 183 -11.18 25.37 31.12
N GLY A 184 -12.39 25.54 31.65
CA GLY A 184 -13.64 25.48 30.91
C GLY A 184 -14.17 26.88 30.54
N SER A 185 -15.17 26.93 29.67
CA SER A 185 -15.90 28.16 29.35
C SER A 185 -16.77 28.60 30.56
N PRO A 186 -16.67 29.84 31.07
CA PRO A 186 -17.47 30.31 32.20
C PRO A 186 -18.99 30.14 32.02
N GLU A 187 -19.67 29.75 33.11
CA GLU A 187 -21.13 29.64 33.13
C GLU A 187 -21.84 30.98 33.29
N ALA A 188 -22.99 31.13 32.65
CA ALA A 188 -23.80 32.33 32.76
C ALA A 188 -24.26 32.56 34.23
N PRO A 189 -24.23 33.80 34.76
CA PRO A 189 -24.09 35.07 34.05
C PRO A 189 -22.66 35.60 33.91
N ALA A 190 -21.61 34.80 34.15
CA ALA A 190 -20.25 35.23 33.87
C ALA A 190 -20.03 35.40 32.35
N PRO A 191 -19.18 36.33 31.91
CA PRO A 191 -18.80 36.44 30.52
C PRO A 191 -17.96 35.22 30.11
N ALA A 192 -18.35 34.57 29.03
CA ALA A 192 -17.65 33.43 28.43
C ALA A 192 -16.79 33.86 27.23
N TYR A 193 -17.12 34.98 26.59
CA TYR A 193 -16.40 35.51 25.43
C TYR A 193 -16.26 37.04 25.50
N VAL A 194 -15.19 37.57 24.90
CA VAL A 194 -14.97 39.01 24.70
C VAL A 194 -14.80 39.28 23.21
N GLN A 195 -15.54 40.23 22.66
CA GLN A 195 -15.28 40.74 21.32
C GLN A 195 -14.27 41.88 21.37
N TYR A 196 -13.21 41.79 20.57
CA TYR A 196 -12.21 42.83 20.35
C TYR A 196 -12.47 43.55 19.02
N ALA A 197 -12.85 44.82 19.08
CA ALA A 197 -12.99 45.68 17.90
C ALA A 197 -11.82 46.67 17.87
N GLN A 198 -11.01 46.64 16.80
CA GLN A 198 -9.84 47.54 16.64
C GLN A 198 -8.87 47.51 17.84
N GLY A 199 -8.71 46.34 18.48
CA GLY A 199 -7.85 46.14 19.66
C GLY A 199 -8.43 46.64 20.99
N LEU A 200 -9.69 47.09 21.02
CA LEU A 200 -10.42 47.44 22.24
C LEU A 200 -11.41 46.32 22.61
N PRO A 201 -11.52 45.92 23.90
CA PRO A 201 -12.58 45.01 24.35
C PRO A 201 -13.93 45.75 24.23
N TRP A 202 -14.68 45.40 23.20
CA TRP A 202 -15.88 46.13 22.76
C TRP A 202 -17.16 45.63 23.43
N ASN A 203 -17.26 44.30 23.61
CA ASN A 203 -18.42 43.66 24.20
C ASN A 203 -18.02 42.40 24.97
N GLN A 204 -18.77 42.06 26.01
CA GLN A 204 -18.65 40.80 26.74
C GLN A 204 -19.93 40.00 26.57
N LEU A 205 -19.80 38.71 26.27
CA LEU A 205 -20.91 37.82 25.91
C LEU A 205 -20.90 36.61 26.85
N THR A 206 -22.07 36.15 27.29
CA THR A 206 -22.19 34.90 28.06
C THR A 206 -22.25 33.70 27.12
N ARG A 207 -22.13 32.49 27.67
CA ARG A 207 -22.36 31.22 26.94
C ARG A 207 -23.75 31.18 26.25
N ASN A 208 -24.71 31.93 26.76
CA ASN A 208 -26.07 32.02 26.20
C ASN A 208 -26.18 33.01 25.03
N ASP A 209 -25.19 33.85 24.74
CA ASP A 209 -25.31 34.91 23.71
C ASP A 209 -24.62 34.55 22.39
N LEU A 210 -23.59 33.71 22.45
CA LEU A 210 -22.76 33.30 21.32
C LEU A 210 -22.60 31.79 21.29
N ILE A 211 -22.68 31.20 20.09
CA ILE A 211 -22.18 29.86 19.79
C ILE A 211 -20.77 30.05 19.24
N TYR A 212 -19.79 29.39 19.85
CA TYR A 212 -18.40 29.36 19.40
C TYR A 212 -17.91 27.92 19.59
N GLU A 213 -18.15 27.08 18.58
CA GLU A 213 -17.82 25.66 18.59
C GLU A 213 -16.82 25.39 17.45
N PRO A 214 -15.56 25.04 17.76
CA PRO A 214 -14.59 24.65 16.74
C PRO A 214 -14.93 23.31 16.06
N PHE A 215 -14.55 23.17 14.80
CA PHE A 215 -14.59 21.91 14.06
C PHE A 215 -13.40 20.99 14.42
N ARG A 216 -12.23 21.55 14.76
CA ARG A 216 -11.02 20.81 15.18
C ARG A 216 -10.50 21.29 16.57
N PRO A 217 -11.28 21.08 17.65
CA PRO A 217 -10.92 21.48 19.00
C PRO A 217 -9.69 20.71 19.55
N ARG A 218 -9.00 21.30 20.53
CA ARG A 218 -7.86 20.69 21.25
C ARG A 218 -8.04 20.84 22.76
N SER A 219 -7.62 19.85 23.55
CA SER A 219 -7.61 19.97 25.02
C SER A 219 -6.62 21.03 25.55
N SER A 220 -5.65 21.43 24.73
CA SER A 220 -4.63 22.43 25.07
C SER A 220 -5.01 23.88 24.75
N SER A 221 -6.14 24.14 24.08
CA SER A 221 -6.54 25.48 23.62
C SER A 221 -8.06 25.64 23.49
N PRO A 222 -8.67 26.76 23.91
CA PRO A 222 -10.08 27.03 23.63
C PRO A 222 -10.32 27.47 22.18
N TYR A 223 -9.27 27.57 21.36
CA TYR A 223 -9.35 27.86 19.94
C TYR A 223 -9.23 26.60 19.09
N GLY A 224 -9.94 26.60 17.97
CA GLY A 224 -9.78 25.60 16.93
C GLY A 224 -8.43 25.60 16.23
N THR A 225 -8.22 24.53 15.46
CA THR A 225 -7.03 24.28 14.63
C THR A 225 -7.39 24.44 13.15
N ALA A 226 -7.19 25.63 12.62
CA ALA A 226 -7.36 25.90 11.19
C ALA A 226 -6.53 24.89 10.35
N PRO A 227 -7.04 24.37 9.21
CA PRO A 227 -6.29 23.46 8.33
C PRO A 227 -4.89 23.98 7.99
N LEU A 228 -4.79 25.27 7.68
CA LEU A 228 -3.55 25.96 7.34
C LEU A 228 -2.58 26.11 8.53
N GLU A 229 -3.06 26.04 9.78
CA GLU A 229 -2.22 26.06 10.98
C GLU A 229 -1.32 24.81 11.06
N SER A 230 -1.81 23.67 10.59
CA SER A 230 -1.06 22.41 10.55
C SER A 230 0.05 22.42 9.50
N ILE A 231 -0.25 22.98 8.31
CA ILE A 231 0.63 22.92 7.12
C ILE A 231 1.40 24.23 6.84
N MET A 232 1.57 25.11 7.82
CA MET A 232 2.19 26.44 7.62
C MET A 232 3.54 26.40 6.89
N LEU A 233 4.39 25.38 7.15
CA LEU A 233 5.68 25.25 6.47
C LEU A 233 5.53 24.86 4.99
N ASN A 234 4.52 24.06 4.65
CA ASN A 234 4.17 23.70 3.27
C ASN A 234 3.72 24.96 2.51
N ALA A 235 2.74 25.68 3.04
CA ALA A 235 2.21 26.92 2.44
C ALA A 235 3.27 28.03 2.32
N ASN A 236 4.15 28.20 3.32
CA ASN A 236 5.27 29.16 3.24
C ASN A 236 6.35 28.72 2.24
N THR A 237 6.46 27.43 1.91
CA THR A 237 7.38 26.93 0.89
C THR A 237 6.80 27.17 -0.50
N ASP A 238 5.52 26.84 -0.69
CA ASP A 238 4.78 27.06 -1.93
C ASP A 238 4.72 28.54 -2.31
N LEU A 239 4.31 29.43 -1.38
CA LEU A 239 4.33 30.89 -1.60
C LEU A 239 5.72 31.44 -1.98
N ARG A 240 6.81 30.82 -1.49
CA ARG A 240 8.18 31.18 -1.89
C ARG A 240 8.58 30.62 -3.25
N PHE A 241 8.06 29.45 -3.62
CA PHE A 241 8.26 28.83 -4.92
C PHE A 241 7.52 29.60 -6.02
N GLN A 242 6.25 29.98 -5.78
CA GLN A 242 5.48 30.91 -6.61
C GLN A 242 6.20 32.27 -6.76
N ALA A 243 6.72 32.83 -5.66
CA ALA A 243 7.51 34.06 -5.71
C ALA A 243 8.83 33.92 -6.48
N TYR A 244 9.51 32.77 -6.39
CA TYR A 244 10.72 32.47 -7.16
C TYR A 244 10.44 32.41 -8.66
N PHE A 245 9.37 31.73 -9.08
CA PHE A 245 8.90 31.74 -10.47
C PHE A 245 8.60 33.16 -10.96
N LEU A 246 7.83 33.93 -10.18
CA LEU A 246 7.50 35.31 -10.53
C LEU A 246 8.76 36.18 -10.68
N GLN A 247 9.75 36.01 -9.79
CA GLN A 247 11.04 36.67 -9.91
C GLN A 247 11.79 36.23 -11.18
N ARG A 248 11.91 34.93 -11.45
CA ARG A 248 12.59 34.42 -12.67
C ARG A 248 11.99 34.96 -13.98
N PHE A 249 10.68 35.25 -14.02
CA PHE A 249 10.02 35.87 -15.19
C PHE A 249 10.02 37.41 -15.21
N THR A 250 10.22 38.09 -14.08
CA THR A 250 10.15 39.57 -14.00
C THR A 250 11.52 40.23 -13.83
N GLU A 251 12.34 39.70 -12.92
CA GLU A 251 13.71 40.12 -12.62
C GLU A 251 14.70 39.08 -13.21
N GLY A 252 15.17 39.32 -14.44
CA GLY A 252 16.22 38.54 -15.11
C GLY A 252 17.62 38.71 -14.50
N ASN A 253 17.70 38.59 -13.18
CA ASN A 253 18.83 38.93 -12.31
C ASN A 253 19.61 37.67 -11.85
N ILE A 254 19.18 36.48 -12.31
CA ILE A 254 19.95 35.23 -12.25
C ILE A 254 20.84 35.20 -13.49
N PRO A 255 22.19 35.22 -13.36
CA PRO A 255 23.07 35.19 -14.53
C PRO A 255 23.03 33.82 -15.22
N ALA A 256 22.52 33.77 -16.46
CA ALA A 256 22.38 32.52 -17.21
C ALA A 256 23.75 31.88 -17.59
N ALA A 257 24.83 32.66 -17.55
CA ALA A 257 26.18 32.17 -17.68
C ALA A 257 27.18 33.01 -16.89
N PHE A 258 28.21 32.33 -16.39
CA PHE A 258 29.44 32.94 -15.93
C PHE A 258 30.47 32.87 -17.05
N ALA A 259 30.96 34.03 -17.49
CA ALA A 259 32.07 34.10 -18.44
C ALA A 259 33.36 34.42 -17.70
N SER A 260 34.45 33.80 -18.11
CA SER A 260 35.78 34.12 -17.59
C SER A 260 36.41 35.27 -18.39
N ALA A 261 36.86 36.31 -17.69
CA ALA A 261 37.71 37.34 -18.25
C ALA A 261 39.17 36.82 -18.34
N PRO A 262 39.94 37.26 -19.35
CA PRO A 262 41.35 36.89 -19.48
C PRO A 262 42.16 37.24 -18.23
N GLU A 263 43.13 36.39 -17.87
CA GLU A 263 44.00 36.54 -16.69
C GLU A 263 44.85 37.83 -16.68
N THR A 264 44.90 38.56 -17.80
CA THR A 264 45.57 39.85 -17.93
C THR A 264 44.69 41.06 -17.55
N TRP A 265 43.39 40.86 -17.31
CA TRP A 265 42.46 41.94 -16.96
C TRP A 265 42.42 42.17 -15.45
N THR A 266 42.51 43.43 -15.04
CA THR A 266 42.32 43.81 -13.63
C THR A 266 40.83 43.76 -13.26
N PRO A 267 40.46 43.54 -11.97
CA PRO A 267 39.06 43.56 -11.54
C PRO A 267 38.32 44.84 -11.93
N GLN A 268 39.01 45.98 -11.93
CA GLN A 268 38.45 47.28 -12.29
C GLN A 268 38.10 47.38 -13.78
N GLN A 269 38.89 46.77 -14.67
CA GLN A 269 38.57 46.67 -16.09
C GLN A 269 37.43 45.67 -16.38
N ILE A 270 37.29 44.63 -15.55
CA ILE A 270 36.16 43.69 -15.63
C ILE A 270 34.86 44.41 -15.23
N GLU A 271 34.90 45.23 -14.18
CA GLU A 271 33.76 46.06 -13.72
C GLU A 271 33.37 47.13 -14.76
N GLU A 272 34.34 47.83 -15.36
CA GLU A 272 34.09 48.78 -16.47
C GLU A 272 33.50 48.09 -17.71
N PHE A 273 34.03 46.91 -18.08
CA PHE A 273 33.53 46.14 -19.23
C PHE A 273 32.12 45.58 -18.97
N GLN A 274 31.85 45.06 -17.77
CA GLN A 274 30.51 44.61 -17.41
C GLN A 274 29.51 45.78 -17.43
N GLY A 275 29.87 46.95 -16.88
CA GLY A 275 29.01 48.14 -16.96
C GLY A 275 28.68 48.58 -18.40
N TYR A 276 29.64 48.44 -19.32
CA TYR A 276 29.40 48.67 -20.75
C TYR A 276 28.51 47.59 -21.39
N TRP A 277 28.73 46.31 -21.03
CA TRP A 277 27.96 45.16 -21.53
C TRP A 277 26.50 45.20 -21.08
N ASP A 278 26.25 45.47 -19.80
CA ASP A 278 24.90 45.58 -19.23
C ASP A 278 24.16 46.79 -19.82
N ALA A 279 24.84 47.93 -20.04
CA ALA A 279 24.27 49.08 -20.73
C ALA A 279 23.94 48.82 -22.22
N PHE A 280 24.67 47.92 -22.89
CA PHE A 280 24.36 47.46 -24.25
C PHE A 280 23.12 46.55 -24.27
N LEU A 281 23.00 45.64 -23.30
CA LEU A 281 21.83 44.75 -23.16
C LEU A 281 20.54 45.49 -22.79
N MET A 282 20.61 46.60 -22.04
CA MET A 282 19.43 47.43 -21.70
C MET A 282 18.66 47.98 -22.92
N GLY A 283 19.21 47.91 -24.13
CA GLY A 283 18.55 48.33 -25.37
C GLY A 283 17.50 47.36 -25.93
N ASP A 284 17.55 46.07 -25.61
CA ASP A 284 16.60 45.06 -26.14
C ASP A 284 16.04 44.16 -25.03
N GLN A 285 14.73 44.34 -24.75
CA GLN A 285 14.03 43.56 -23.72
C GLN A 285 13.92 42.06 -24.02
N LYS A 286 14.29 41.58 -25.22
CA LYS A 286 14.33 40.16 -25.55
C LYS A 286 15.62 39.45 -25.10
N ILE A 287 16.66 40.18 -24.68
CA ILE A 287 17.97 39.61 -24.32
C ILE A 287 18.27 39.84 -22.83
N LYS A 288 17.31 39.47 -21.96
CA LYS A 288 17.41 39.62 -20.50
C LYS A 288 18.10 38.43 -19.81
N SER A 289 19.33 38.15 -20.21
CA SER A 289 20.23 37.25 -19.48
C SER A 289 21.60 37.93 -19.32
N GLN A 290 21.84 38.48 -18.14
CA GLN A 290 23.14 39.08 -17.81
C GLN A 290 24.19 37.96 -17.72
N ILE A 291 25.34 38.18 -18.36
CA ILE A 291 26.49 37.26 -18.30
C ILE A 291 27.49 37.89 -17.34
N ARG A 292 27.77 37.22 -16.22
CA ARG A 292 28.67 37.76 -15.20
C ARG A 292 30.11 37.39 -15.48
N TRP A 293 30.99 38.39 -15.51
CA TRP A 293 32.41 38.19 -15.81
C TRP A 293 33.22 37.94 -14.53
N MET A 294 34.03 36.87 -14.52
CA MET A 294 34.89 36.47 -13.39
C MET A 294 36.37 36.40 -13.79
N PRO A 295 37.35 36.72 -12.92
CA PRO A 295 38.77 36.68 -13.31
C PRO A 295 39.32 35.25 -13.41
N GLY A 296 39.83 34.87 -14.60
CA GLY A 296 40.65 33.67 -14.81
C GLY A 296 39.92 32.44 -15.39
N GLY A 297 40.68 31.59 -16.10
CA GLY A 297 40.23 30.28 -16.59
C GLY A 297 39.22 30.30 -17.74
N GLY A 298 39.69 30.55 -18.97
CA GLY A 298 38.95 30.79 -20.23
C GLY A 298 37.83 29.84 -20.69
N LYS A 299 36.80 29.61 -19.87
CA LYS A 299 35.53 28.95 -20.18
C LYS A 299 34.33 29.88 -20.00
N ILE A 300 33.22 29.57 -20.66
CA ILE A 300 31.89 30.04 -20.29
C ILE A 300 31.18 28.86 -19.65
N GLU A 301 30.79 29.01 -18.39
CA GLU A 301 30.04 28.00 -17.65
C GLU A 301 28.60 28.50 -17.48
N TRP A 302 27.68 27.86 -18.18
CA TRP A 302 26.24 28.12 -18.09
C TRP A 302 25.75 27.77 -16.68
N SER A 303 24.75 28.50 -16.19
CA SER A 303 24.09 28.12 -14.94
C SER A 303 23.40 26.77 -15.11
N ASN A 304 23.85 25.74 -14.38
CA ASN A 304 23.19 24.43 -14.30
C ASN A 304 21.89 24.51 -13.47
N GLU A 305 21.02 25.47 -13.79
CA GLU A 305 19.65 25.51 -13.32
C GLU A 305 18.90 24.41 -14.07
N LYS A 306 18.56 23.31 -13.37
CA LYS A 306 17.78 22.22 -13.95
C LYS A 306 16.46 22.76 -14.49
N ASP A 307 15.94 22.15 -15.55
CA ASP A 307 14.56 22.36 -15.97
C ASP A 307 13.61 22.03 -14.81
N PHE A 308 12.50 22.77 -14.70
CA PHE A 308 11.51 22.54 -13.67
C PHE A 308 10.75 21.24 -13.94
N ASP A 309 10.57 20.45 -12.90
CA ASP A 309 9.63 19.34 -12.85
C ASP A 309 8.44 19.77 -11.98
N ASP A 310 7.23 19.59 -12.49
CA ASP A 310 5.98 19.98 -11.81
C ASP A 310 5.72 19.14 -10.55
N SER A 311 6.38 17.99 -10.40
CA SER A 311 6.24 17.05 -9.28
C SER A 311 6.29 17.72 -7.90
N PHE A 312 7.24 18.64 -7.68
CA PHE A 312 7.40 19.33 -6.40
C PHE A 312 6.21 20.25 -6.07
N SER A 313 5.73 21.01 -7.06
CA SER A 313 4.50 21.82 -6.96
C SER A 313 3.27 20.94 -6.70
N LEU A 314 3.12 19.84 -7.43
CA LEU A 314 2.03 18.89 -7.25
C LEU A 314 2.04 18.25 -5.86
N PHE A 315 3.22 17.95 -5.31
CA PHE A 315 3.39 17.44 -3.94
C PHE A 315 3.02 18.48 -2.87
N LEU A 316 3.43 19.74 -3.03
CA LEU A 316 3.01 20.83 -2.14
C LEU A 316 1.48 21.04 -2.19
N MET A 317 0.89 21.06 -3.40
CA MET A 317 -0.55 21.16 -3.61
C MET A 317 -1.29 19.98 -2.94
N ARG A 318 -0.86 18.73 -3.18
CA ARG A 318 -1.45 17.51 -2.58
C ARG A 318 -1.49 17.57 -1.06
N LYS A 319 -0.42 18.03 -0.42
CA LYS A 319 -0.37 18.24 1.04
C LYS A 319 -1.36 19.30 1.53
N THR A 320 -1.61 20.33 0.72
CA THR A 320 -2.64 21.34 1.02
C THR A 320 -4.05 20.75 0.88
N CYS A 321 -4.36 20.06 -0.23
CA CYS A 321 -5.66 19.40 -0.42
C CYS A 321 -5.98 18.40 0.71
N ALA A 322 -4.99 17.57 1.09
CA ALA A 322 -5.12 16.61 2.19
C ALA A 322 -5.46 17.29 3.54
N ALA A 323 -4.84 18.42 3.87
CA ALA A 323 -5.13 19.14 5.12
C ALA A 323 -6.57 19.71 5.19
N TYR A 324 -7.14 20.05 4.03
CA TYR A 324 -8.52 20.47 3.87
C TYR A 324 -9.51 19.31 3.70
N HIS A 325 -9.04 18.06 3.56
CA HIS A 325 -9.82 16.88 3.17
C HIS A 325 -10.50 17.05 1.81
N ILE A 326 -9.68 17.15 0.75
CA ILE A 326 -10.09 17.27 -0.66
C ILE A 326 -9.18 16.38 -1.51
N VAL A 327 -9.73 15.66 -2.50
CA VAL A 327 -8.93 14.93 -3.49
C VAL A 327 -8.57 15.86 -4.66
N PRO A 328 -7.33 15.86 -5.18
CA PRO A 328 -6.94 16.74 -6.29
C PRO A 328 -7.81 16.65 -7.56
N SER A 329 -8.40 15.48 -7.81
CA SER A 329 -9.37 15.24 -8.89
C SER A 329 -10.54 16.21 -8.88
N ASP A 330 -11.05 16.53 -7.68
CA ASP A 330 -12.27 17.32 -7.50
C ASP A 330 -12.02 18.82 -7.75
N LEU A 331 -10.75 19.24 -7.62
CA LEU A 331 -10.25 20.55 -8.05
C LEU A 331 -9.89 20.59 -9.54
N GLY A 332 -10.10 19.50 -10.29
CA GLY A 332 -9.81 19.38 -11.72
C GLY A 332 -8.42 18.84 -12.08
N PHE A 333 -7.59 18.46 -11.10
CA PHE A 333 -6.24 17.92 -11.34
C PHE A 333 -6.30 16.40 -11.49
N THR A 334 -6.80 15.93 -12.63
CA THR A 334 -6.85 14.51 -12.97
C THR A 334 -5.54 14.04 -13.62
N GLU A 335 -4.83 13.11 -12.96
CA GLU A 335 -3.84 12.26 -13.63
C GLU A 335 -4.56 11.21 -14.51
N THR A 336 -3.81 10.32 -15.18
CA THR A 336 -4.36 9.18 -15.95
C THR A 336 -4.91 8.07 -15.02
N VAL A 337 -5.89 8.44 -14.21
CA VAL A 337 -6.55 7.59 -13.20
C VAL A 337 -7.64 6.75 -13.88
N ASN A 338 -7.68 5.44 -13.59
CA ASN A 338 -8.72 4.57 -14.14
C ASN A 338 -10.09 4.82 -13.46
N ARG A 339 -11.18 4.43 -14.14
CA ARG A 339 -12.55 4.75 -13.68
C ARG A 339 -12.84 4.26 -12.26
N SER A 340 -12.42 3.05 -11.91
CA SER A 340 -12.63 2.46 -10.59
C SER A 340 -11.88 3.20 -9.48
N SER A 341 -10.67 3.70 -9.75
CA SER A 341 -9.94 4.55 -8.81
C SER A 341 -10.60 5.92 -8.64
N GLY A 342 -11.19 6.48 -9.70
CA GLY A 342 -11.99 7.71 -9.63
C GLY A 342 -13.26 7.53 -8.77
N GLU A 343 -13.99 6.44 -8.96
CA GLU A 343 -15.17 6.09 -8.14
C GLU A 343 -14.77 5.85 -6.67
N THR A 344 -13.60 5.26 -6.42
CA THR A 344 -13.04 5.08 -5.06
C THR A 344 -12.62 6.41 -4.42
N GLN A 345 -12.02 7.32 -5.19
CA GLN A 345 -11.63 8.66 -4.71
C GLN A 345 -12.84 9.50 -4.30
N ALA A 346 -13.94 9.43 -5.05
CA ALA A 346 -15.18 10.13 -4.73
C ALA A 346 -15.81 9.65 -3.40
N ASP A 347 -15.82 8.32 -3.13
CA ASP A 347 -16.27 7.80 -1.84
C ASP A 347 -15.38 8.25 -0.68
N VAL A 348 -14.04 8.23 -0.85
CA VAL A 348 -13.11 8.76 0.16
C VAL A 348 -13.39 10.25 0.43
N GLN A 349 -13.66 11.05 -0.60
CA GLN A 349 -14.01 12.46 -0.44
C GLN A 349 -15.30 12.65 0.36
N HIS A 350 -16.36 11.93 -0.01
CA HIS A 350 -17.65 12.00 0.70
C HIS A 350 -17.50 11.59 2.18
N ARG A 351 -16.84 10.46 2.42
CA ARG A 351 -16.71 9.80 3.72
C ARG A 351 -15.75 10.50 4.69
N VAL A 352 -14.66 11.10 4.20
CA VAL A 352 -13.61 11.73 5.04
C VAL A 352 -13.67 13.26 4.99
N GLY A 353 -14.08 13.83 3.85
CA GLY A 353 -14.23 15.27 3.66
C GLY A 353 -15.58 15.79 4.15
N ASP A 354 -16.68 15.30 3.59
CA ASP A 354 -17.95 16.01 3.69
C ASP A 354 -18.85 15.53 4.85
N LEU A 355 -19.01 14.21 5.06
CA LEU A 355 -19.83 13.68 6.16
C LEU A 355 -19.46 14.25 7.56
N PRO A 356 -18.18 14.38 7.96
CA PRO A 356 -17.85 14.97 9.26
C PRO A 356 -18.26 16.45 9.40
N LEU A 357 -18.24 17.20 8.30
CA LEU A 357 -18.64 18.61 8.28
C LEU A 357 -20.17 18.75 8.26
N VAL A 358 -20.85 17.89 7.50
CA VAL A 358 -22.32 17.71 7.52
C VAL A 358 -22.81 17.52 8.97
N SER A 359 -22.30 16.51 9.68
CA SER A 359 -22.74 16.23 11.05
C SER A 359 -22.39 17.33 12.08
N HIS A 360 -21.31 18.10 11.84
CA HIS A 360 -21.01 19.29 12.67
C HIS A 360 -22.06 20.40 12.46
N ILE A 361 -22.45 20.67 11.20
CA ILE A 361 -23.49 21.65 10.86
C ILE A 361 -24.85 21.22 11.43
N GLU A 362 -25.22 19.95 11.23
CA GLU A 362 -26.44 19.34 11.74
C GLU A 362 -26.53 19.46 13.27
N GLY A 363 -25.44 19.14 13.99
CA GLY A 363 -25.36 19.29 15.44
C GLY A 363 -25.55 20.74 15.92
N VAL A 364 -24.89 21.71 15.29
CA VAL A 364 -25.00 23.14 15.64
C VAL A 364 -26.41 23.69 15.38
N LEU A 365 -27.01 23.35 14.22
CA LEU A 365 -28.35 23.83 13.86
C LEU A 365 -29.44 23.12 14.67
N THR A 366 -29.33 21.82 14.91
CA THR A 366 -30.22 21.05 15.79
C THR A 366 -30.16 21.58 17.23
N GLY A 367 -28.96 21.83 17.76
CA GLY A 367 -28.79 22.41 19.10
C GLY A 367 -29.48 23.78 19.25
N PHE A 368 -29.47 24.62 18.21
CA PHE A 368 -30.21 25.87 18.17
C PHE A 368 -31.74 25.66 18.11
N LEU A 369 -32.23 24.77 17.24
CA LEU A 369 -33.67 24.47 17.12
C LEU A 369 -34.24 23.89 18.42
N GLN A 370 -33.52 22.97 19.05
CA GLN A 370 -33.97 22.28 20.26
C GLN A 370 -33.76 23.11 21.54
N HIS A 371 -32.56 23.65 21.78
CA HIS A 371 -32.25 24.31 23.06
C HIS A 371 -32.58 25.82 23.09
N ASP A 372 -32.38 26.55 21.99
CA ASP A 372 -32.63 28.00 21.94
C ASP A 372 -34.07 28.35 21.49
N MET A 373 -34.67 27.54 20.61
CA MET A 373 -36.05 27.73 20.14
C MET A 373 -37.08 26.80 20.81
N GLY A 374 -36.69 25.63 21.33
CA GLY A 374 -37.60 24.69 21.98
C GLY A 374 -38.45 23.85 21.02
N LEU A 375 -37.98 23.62 19.78
CA LEU A 375 -38.69 22.84 18.77
C LEU A 375 -38.27 21.36 18.81
N PRO A 376 -39.21 20.39 18.75
CA PRO A 376 -38.90 18.95 18.73
C PRO A 376 -38.52 18.47 17.32
N VAL A 377 -37.50 19.08 16.72
CA VAL A 377 -37.02 18.77 15.37
C VAL A 377 -35.49 18.60 15.33
N GLU A 378 -35.00 17.85 14.34
CA GLU A 378 -33.59 17.71 13.99
C GLU A 378 -33.36 18.27 12.58
N PHE A 379 -32.18 18.87 12.36
CA PHE A 379 -31.75 19.34 11.04
C PHE A 379 -30.93 18.24 10.36
N THR A 380 -31.24 17.93 9.09
CA THR A 380 -30.56 16.88 8.33
C THR A 380 -30.34 17.31 6.87
N PHE A 381 -29.21 16.91 6.28
CA PHE A 381 -28.96 17.01 4.84
C PHE A 381 -29.40 15.72 4.10
N ASP A 382 -29.83 15.83 2.83
CA ASP A 382 -29.91 14.67 1.91
C ASP A 382 -28.52 14.44 1.32
N THR A 383 -27.79 13.49 1.89
CA THR A 383 -26.45 13.08 1.43
C THR A 383 -26.48 12.23 0.15
N GLY A 384 -27.66 11.95 -0.42
CA GLY A 384 -27.86 11.02 -1.52
C GLY A 384 -27.89 9.55 -1.09
N GLN A 385 -27.16 9.20 -0.02
CA GLN A 385 -27.05 7.84 0.53
C GLN A 385 -28.41 7.22 0.83
N GLU A 386 -29.40 8.01 1.30
CA GLU A 386 -30.76 7.52 1.51
C GLU A 386 -31.36 6.82 0.28
N LYS A 387 -30.95 7.13 -0.96
CA LYS A 387 -31.51 6.49 -2.16
C LYS A 387 -30.93 5.09 -2.39
N GLU A 388 -29.68 4.88 -1.99
CA GLU A 388 -29.00 3.57 -2.06
C GLU A 388 -29.33 2.72 -0.82
N ASP A 389 -29.32 3.33 0.36
CA ASP A 389 -29.78 2.69 1.61
C ASP A 389 -31.26 2.31 1.54
N ARG A 390 -32.16 3.12 0.96
CA ARG A 390 -33.56 2.70 0.74
C ARG A 390 -33.67 1.49 -0.19
N LEU A 391 -32.75 1.30 -1.14
CA LEU A 391 -32.73 0.12 -2.00
C LEU A 391 -32.22 -1.11 -1.23
N ALA A 392 -31.11 -0.98 -0.50
CA ALA A 392 -30.58 -2.06 0.34
C ALA A 392 -31.56 -2.46 1.46
N LEU A 393 -32.20 -1.48 2.10
CA LEU A 393 -33.24 -1.66 3.10
C LEU A 393 -34.49 -2.32 2.51
N ALA A 394 -34.96 -1.88 1.33
CA ALA A 394 -36.07 -2.53 0.65
C ALA A 394 -35.76 -3.99 0.25
N GLN A 395 -34.51 -4.30 -0.13
CA GLN A 395 -34.06 -5.67 -0.38
C GLN A 395 -34.02 -6.51 0.90
N ALA A 396 -33.51 -5.96 2.01
CA ALA A 396 -33.53 -6.62 3.32
C ALA A 396 -34.96 -6.90 3.81
N TRP A 397 -35.86 -5.94 3.68
CA TRP A 397 -37.28 -6.11 4.01
C TRP A 397 -38.00 -7.07 3.07
N GLN A 398 -37.65 -7.11 1.77
CA GLN A 398 -38.14 -8.16 0.88
C GLN A 398 -37.72 -9.55 1.40
N ILE A 399 -36.46 -9.73 1.80
CA ILE A 399 -35.98 -11.00 2.37
C ILE A 399 -36.73 -11.35 3.66
N TYR A 400 -37.00 -10.38 4.55
CA TYR A 400 -37.77 -10.62 5.77
C TYR A 400 -39.24 -10.98 5.52
N ILE A 401 -39.85 -10.44 4.45
CA ILE A 401 -41.22 -10.76 4.04
C ILE A 401 -41.28 -12.12 3.33
N ASP A 402 -40.38 -12.39 2.39
CA ASP A 402 -40.35 -13.65 1.63
C ASP A 402 -40.02 -14.86 2.51
N SER A 403 -39.20 -14.67 3.55
CA SER A 403 -38.92 -15.68 4.59
C SER A 403 -39.98 -15.79 5.69
N GLY A 404 -40.98 -14.88 5.72
CA GLY A 404 -42.03 -14.86 6.73
C GLY A 404 -41.58 -14.39 8.12
N MET A 405 -40.38 -13.80 8.24
CA MET A 405 -39.90 -13.18 9.47
C MET A 405 -40.71 -11.92 9.82
N ALA A 406 -41.19 -11.19 8.81
CA ALA A 406 -42.09 -10.04 8.93
C ALA A 406 -43.28 -10.17 7.97
N SER A 407 -44.35 -9.39 8.19
CA SER A 407 -45.47 -9.25 7.25
C SER A 407 -45.27 -8.06 6.31
N PRO A 408 -45.98 -8.01 5.16
CA PRO A 408 -46.05 -6.82 4.33
C PRO A 408 -46.61 -5.58 5.06
N ASP A 409 -47.42 -5.78 6.10
CA ASP A 409 -47.98 -4.68 6.91
C ASP A 409 -46.95 -4.13 7.89
N GLU A 410 -46.13 -4.99 8.50
CA GLU A 410 -45.01 -4.59 9.38
C GLU A 410 -43.94 -3.86 8.56
N GLY A 411 -43.61 -4.37 7.37
CA GLY A 411 -42.73 -3.67 6.43
C GLY A 411 -43.31 -2.35 5.91
N ARG A 412 -44.63 -2.24 5.76
CA ARG A 412 -45.33 -0.99 5.38
C ARG A 412 -45.29 0.05 6.50
N GLU A 413 -45.46 -0.36 7.75
CA GLU A 413 -45.35 0.55 8.90
C GLU A 413 -43.92 1.08 9.04
N GLU A 414 -42.91 0.22 8.98
CA GLU A 414 -41.50 0.64 9.16
C GLU A 414 -40.94 1.41 7.94
N LEU A 415 -41.14 0.92 6.70
CA LEU A 415 -40.56 1.55 5.50
C LEU A 415 -41.26 2.84 5.06
N LEU A 416 -42.56 2.98 5.34
CA LEU A 416 -43.39 4.06 4.80
C LEU A 416 -44.06 4.93 5.87
N GLY A 417 -43.98 4.56 7.16
CA GLY A 417 -44.70 5.26 8.24
C GLY A 417 -46.22 5.19 8.12
N LEU A 418 -46.75 4.28 7.29
CA LEU A 418 -48.18 4.20 6.99
C LEU A 418 -48.84 3.11 7.83
N PRO A 419 -49.80 3.44 8.72
CA PRO A 419 -50.44 2.42 9.55
C PRO A 419 -51.13 1.32 8.72
N SER A 420 -51.10 0.12 9.29
CA SER A 420 -51.88 -1.05 8.87
C SER A 420 -53.37 -0.92 9.25
N ASP A 421 -54.23 -1.81 8.74
CA ASP A 421 -55.62 -1.92 9.18
C ASP A 421 -55.77 -3.09 10.18
N PRO A 422 -55.98 -2.82 11.49
CA PRO A 422 -56.12 -3.88 12.50
C PRO A 422 -57.32 -4.80 12.30
N GLN A 423 -58.26 -4.48 11.39
CA GLN A 423 -59.43 -5.33 11.09
C GLN A 423 -59.15 -6.34 9.97
N THR A 424 -58.16 -6.08 9.11
CA THR A 424 -57.76 -6.99 8.02
C THR A 424 -56.23 -7.05 7.85
N PRO A 425 -55.47 -7.49 8.88
CA PRO A 425 -54.02 -7.57 8.79
C PRO A 425 -53.56 -8.64 7.79
N THR A 426 -52.54 -8.33 7.00
CA THR A 426 -51.89 -9.26 6.08
C THR A 426 -51.12 -10.32 6.87
N PRO A 427 -51.48 -11.62 6.78
CA PRO A 427 -50.81 -12.66 7.56
C PRO A 427 -49.41 -12.94 7.01
N ARG A 428 -48.45 -13.21 7.90
CA ARG A 428 -47.10 -13.67 7.51
C ARG A 428 -47.16 -14.99 6.74
N PHE A 429 -46.41 -15.07 5.66
CA PHE A 429 -46.31 -16.21 4.76
C PHE A 429 -44.85 -16.51 4.43
N TYR A 430 -44.56 -17.72 3.95
CA TYR A 430 -43.26 -18.10 3.39
C TYR A 430 -43.39 -18.26 1.87
N ASN A 431 -42.56 -17.58 1.09
CA ASN A 431 -42.63 -17.62 -0.37
C ASN A 431 -41.82 -18.78 -0.94
N THR A 432 -42.50 -19.74 -1.56
CA THR A 432 -41.87 -20.94 -2.15
C THR A 432 -41.57 -20.75 -3.64
N THR A 433 -40.35 -21.07 -4.07
CA THR A 433 -39.87 -20.89 -5.46
C THR A 433 -40.64 -21.68 -6.53
N GLN A 434 -41.50 -22.63 -6.14
CA GLN A 434 -42.37 -23.39 -7.06
C GLN A 434 -43.87 -23.35 -6.70
N GLY A 435 -44.26 -22.72 -5.59
CA GLY A 435 -45.64 -22.75 -5.07
C GLY A 435 -46.22 -21.40 -4.64
N GLY A 436 -45.43 -20.32 -4.62
CA GLY A 436 -45.87 -19.00 -4.18
C GLY A 436 -46.02 -18.89 -2.64
N PRO A 437 -46.81 -17.92 -2.15
CA PRO A 437 -46.89 -17.59 -0.72
C PRO A 437 -47.73 -18.60 0.06
N VAL A 438 -47.07 -19.34 0.96
CA VAL A 438 -47.71 -20.29 1.88
C VAL A 438 -47.90 -19.63 3.24
N PRO A 439 -49.14 -19.42 3.73
CA PRO A 439 -49.37 -18.83 5.05
C PRO A 439 -48.73 -19.68 6.16
N LEU A 440 -48.07 -19.05 7.14
CA LEU A 440 -47.40 -19.78 8.24
C LEU A 440 -48.37 -20.68 9.03
N LEU A 441 -49.66 -20.33 9.10
CA LEU A 441 -50.70 -21.15 9.71
C LEU A 441 -50.85 -22.53 9.03
N SER A 442 -50.67 -22.60 7.71
CA SER A 442 -50.70 -23.85 6.94
C SER A 442 -49.46 -24.72 7.22
N ILE A 443 -48.30 -24.08 7.43
CA ILE A 443 -47.04 -24.77 7.77
C ILE A 443 -47.13 -25.32 9.21
N ASN A 444 -47.66 -24.55 10.16
CA ASN A 444 -47.96 -25.03 11.52
C ASN A 444 -48.98 -26.19 11.53
N GLY A 445 -49.87 -26.27 10.54
CA GLY A 445 -50.77 -27.42 10.35
C GLY A 445 -50.09 -28.70 9.82
N LEU A 446 -48.88 -28.59 9.27
CA LEU A 446 -48.08 -29.69 8.71
C LEU A 446 -46.92 -30.12 9.60
N GLY A 447 -46.28 -29.18 10.31
CA GLY A 447 -45.03 -29.40 11.06
C GLY A 447 -45.15 -30.24 12.34
N GLY A 448 -46.37 -30.55 12.79
CA GLY A 448 -46.60 -31.38 13.98
C GLY A 448 -46.26 -30.68 15.30
N LYS A 449 -45.76 -31.45 16.28
CA LYS A 449 -45.21 -30.91 17.53
C LYS A 449 -43.74 -30.53 17.35
N ILE A 450 -43.35 -29.43 17.98
CA ILE A 450 -41.97 -28.96 18.04
C ILE A 450 -41.48 -29.06 19.48
N ASP A 451 -40.24 -29.49 19.67
CA ASP A 451 -39.57 -29.54 20.98
C ASP A 451 -39.19 -28.11 21.44
N PRO A 452 -39.55 -27.68 22.68
CA PRO A 452 -39.32 -26.30 23.13
C PRO A 452 -37.87 -25.90 23.42
N GLU A 453 -36.95 -26.86 23.58
CA GLU A 453 -35.53 -26.56 23.90
C GLU A 453 -34.64 -26.63 22.66
N THR A 454 -34.97 -27.51 21.70
CA THR A 454 -34.19 -27.74 20.48
C THR A 454 -34.80 -27.15 19.21
N PHE A 455 -36.08 -26.75 19.24
CA PHE A 455 -36.87 -26.30 18.08
C PHE A 455 -36.95 -27.33 16.92
N ALA A 456 -36.57 -28.58 17.18
CA ALA A 456 -36.69 -29.69 16.24
C ALA A 456 -38.09 -30.36 16.34
N PRO A 457 -38.53 -31.14 15.34
CA PRO A 457 -39.72 -31.97 15.47
C PRO A 457 -39.57 -32.94 16.65
N ALA A 458 -40.53 -32.92 17.59
CA ALA A 458 -40.45 -33.72 18.81
C ALA A 458 -40.36 -35.23 18.51
N GLU A 459 -39.42 -35.94 19.15
CA GLU A 459 -39.14 -37.37 18.91
C GLU A 459 -40.32 -38.31 19.26
N ASP A 460 -41.28 -37.86 20.07
CA ASP A 460 -42.44 -38.64 20.50
C ASP A 460 -43.54 -38.78 19.43
N GLN A 461 -43.47 -38.02 18.34
CA GLN A 461 -44.57 -37.91 17.39
C GLN A 461 -44.50 -38.93 16.23
N PRO A 462 -45.63 -39.54 15.83
CA PRO A 462 -45.69 -40.39 14.65
C PRO A 462 -45.59 -39.55 13.38
N ILE A 463 -44.71 -39.97 12.45
CA ILE A 463 -44.57 -39.34 11.12
C ILE A 463 -45.94 -39.29 10.42
N PRO A 464 -46.44 -38.11 10.00
CA PRO A 464 -47.75 -37.98 9.36
C PRO A 464 -47.83 -38.75 8.03
N ALA A 465 -48.55 -39.87 8.01
CA ALA A 465 -48.76 -40.70 6.83
C ALA A 465 -49.82 -40.11 5.86
N GLN A 466 -49.77 -38.79 5.61
CA GLN A 466 -50.59 -38.14 4.59
C GLN A 466 -49.71 -37.81 3.37
N PRO A 467 -49.96 -38.39 2.18
CA PRO A 467 -49.42 -37.83 0.95
C PRO A 467 -49.99 -36.42 0.78
N ALA A 468 -49.16 -35.45 0.40
CA ALA A 468 -49.58 -34.07 0.24
C ALA A 468 -50.71 -33.97 -0.80
N VAL A 469 -51.93 -33.73 -0.34
CA VAL A 469 -53.07 -33.43 -1.22
C VAL A 469 -52.90 -31.98 -1.65
N PRO A 470 -52.61 -31.68 -2.93
CA PRO A 470 -52.52 -30.31 -3.39
C PRO A 470 -53.87 -29.61 -3.18
N ALA A 471 -53.83 -28.37 -2.68
CA ALA A 471 -55.03 -27.56 -2.55
C ALA A 471 -55.72 -27.42 -3.92
N ALA A 472 -57.06 -27.47 -3.93
CA ALA A 472 -57.83 -27.45 -5.17
C ALA A 472 -57.57 -26.16 -5.97
N GLY A 473 -56.88 -26.30 -7.10
CA GLY A 473 -56.30 -25.18 -7.86
C GLY A 473 -54.98 -25.52 -8.56
N VAL A 474 -54.32 -26.63 -8.20
CA VAL A 474 -53.05 -27.05 -8.82
C VAL A 474 -53.25 -27.76 -10.17
N ILE A 475 -52.52 -27.24 -11.16
CA ILE A 475 -52.01 -27.84 -12.41
C ILE A 475 -52.49 -29.28 -12.73
N ALA A 476 -53.21 -29.42 -13.86
CA ALA A 476 -53.61 -30.72 -14.39
C ALA A 476 -52.40 -31.58 -14.80
N ALA A 477 -52.44 -32.88 -14.49
CA ALA A 477 -51.34 -33.80 -14.78
C ALA A 477 -51.03 -33.88 -16.29
N ALA A 478 -49.75 -33.83 -16.65
CA ALA A 478 -49.30 -33.83 -18.03
C ALA A 478 -49.80 -35.06 -18.81
N GLY A 479 -50.31 -34.85 -20.03
CA GLY A 479 -50.91 -35.90 -20.87
C GLY A 479 -52.40 -36.16 -20.62
N THR A 480 -53.05 -35.47 -19.68
CA THR A 480 -54.52 -35.48 -19.55
C THR A 480 -55.19 -34.58 -20.59
N THR A 481 -56.48 -34.82 -20.86
CA THR A 481 -57.32 -33.92 -21.68
C THR A 481 -57.37 -32.49 -21.12
N ASP A 482 -57.29 -32.39 -19.80
CA ASP A 482 -57.49 -31.15 -19.07
C ASP A 482 -56.21 -30.30 -19.11
N ALA A 483 -55.03 -30.93 -19.10
CA ALA A 483 -53.77 -30.26 -19.41
C ALA A 483 -53.78 -29.67 -20.83
N ALA A 484 -54.25 -30.41 -21.84
CA ALA A 484 -54.39 -29.90 -23.20
C ALA A 484 -55.43 -28.76 -23.32
N ALA A 485 -56.47 -28.76 -22.49
CA ALA A 485 -57.42 -27.66 -22.39
C ALA A 485 -56.82 -26.41 -21.71
N VAL A 486 -55.97 -26.61 -20.70
CA VAL A 486 -55.21 -25.53 -20.04
C VAL A 486 -54.20 -24.91 -21.02
N ASP A 487 -53.39 -25.70 -21.73
CA ASP A 487 -52.47 -25.17 -22.75
C ASP A 487 -53.21 -24.39 -23.83
N ALA A 488 -54.34 -24.90 -24.34
CA ALA A 488 -55.17 -24.19 -25.31
C ALA A 488 -55.75 -22.87 -24.76
N ALA A 489 -56.08 -22.81 -23.47
CA ALA A 489 -56.52 -21.57 -22.80
C ALA A 489 -55.35 -20.60 -22.56
N GLN A 490 -54.16 -21.11 -22.23
CA GLN A 490 -52.92 -20.36 -22.05
C GLN A 490 -52.51 -19.67 -23.36
N ASP A 491 -52.57 -20.40 -24.49
CA ASP A 491 -52.28 -19.88 -25.82
C ASP A 491 -53.37 -18.91 -26.32
N ALA A 492 -54.65 -19.15 -25.99
CA ALA A 492 -55.72 -18.19 -26.26
C ALA A 492 -55.57 -16.90 -25.46
N TYR A 493 -55.11 -16.98 -24.20
CA TYR A 493 -54.80 -15.82 -23.37
C TYR A 493 -53.58 -15.06 -23.93
N GLN A 494 -52.48 -15.74 -24.22
CA GLN A 494 -51.31 -15.17 -24.92
C GLN A 494 -51.70 -14.51 -26.26
N GLY A 495 -52.59 -15.13 -27.03
CA GLY A 495 -53.13 -14.59 -28.27
C GLY A 495 -53.94 -13.30 -28.06
N SER A 496 -54.80 -13.25 -27.05
CA SER A 496 -55.59 -12.04 -26.74
C SER A 496 -54.73 -10.90 -26.19
N VAL A 497 -53.71 -11.19 -25.37
CA VAL A 497 -52.69 -10.20 -24.94
C VAL A 497 -51.91 -9.65 -26.14
N ARG A 498 -51.50 -10.51 -27.09
CA ARG A 498 -50.82 -10.09 -28.32
C ARG A 498 -51.73 -9.26 -29.24
N GLN A 499 -53.04 -9.54 -29.30
CA GLN A 499 -54.02 -8.68 -29.99
C GLN A 499 -54.20 -7.31 -29.30
N ALA A 500 -54.29 -7.26 -27.98
CA ALA A 500 -54.37 -6.00 -27.23
C ALA A 500 -53.13 -5.12 -27.43
N ALA A 501 -51.94 -5.74 -27.48
CA ALA A 501 -50.68 -5.06 -27.79
C ALA A 501 -50.55 -4.62 -29.27
N ALA A 502 -51.33 -5.19 -30.19
CA ALA A 502 -51.37 -4.77 -31.60
C ALA A 502 -52.33 -3.59 -31.82
N VAL A 503 -53.52 -3.62 -31.20
CA VAL A 503 -54.57 -2.59 -31.37
C VAL A 503 -54.13 -1.22 -30.86
N THR A 504 -53.20 -1.14 -29.91
CA THR A 504 -52.65 0.11 -29.37
C THR A 504 -51.65 0.81 -30.31
N LYS A 505 -51.38 0.29 -31.52
CA LYS A 505 -50.37 0.83 -32.44
C LYS A 505 -50.89 1.37 -33.78
N GLU A 506 -52.20 1.49 -33.95
CA GLU A 506 -52.82 2.20 -35.08
C GLU A 506 -53.50 3.50 -34.63
N GLY A 507 -52.69 4.55 -34.37
CA GLY A 507 -53.21 5.86 -33.96
C GLY A 507 -52.19 6.99 -34.07
N ALA A 508 -52.44 7.92 -35.00
CA ALA A 508 -51.77 9.22 -35.18
C ALA A 508 -50.23 9.23 -35.35
N ALA A 509 -49.79 9.45 -36.61
CA ALA A 509 -48.46 9.95 -36.92
C ALA A 509 -48.55 11.36 -37.56
N PRO A 510 -47.72 12.31 -37.11
CA PRO A 510 -47.17 13.38 -37.95
C PRO A 510 -45.78 12.93 -38.45
N ALA A 511 -45.49 12.94 -39.76
CA ALA A 511 -45.12 14.10 -40.58
C ALA A 511 -43.64 14.52 -40.36
N ALA A 512 -42.93 14.83 -41.45
CA ALA A 512 -41.46 14.83 -41.49
C ALA A 512 -40.86 16.08 -42.16
N ALA A 513 -39.64 16.44 -41.74
CA ALA A 513 -38.72 17.44 -42.32
C ALA A 513 -39.26 18.90 -42.41
N ASP A 514 -38.51 19.95 -42.11
CA ASP A 514 -37.07 20.21 -42.29
C ASP A 514 -36.43 20.89 -41.05
N GLY A 515 -35.13 21.16 -41.08
CA GLY A 515 -34.39 21.82 -40.00
C GLY A 515 -34.04 23.29 -40.26
N ILE A 516 -33.46 23.96 -39.26
CA ILE A 516 -32.52 25.09 -39.39
C ILE A 516 -31.78 25.28 -38.05
N THR A 517 -30.49 25.54 -38.10
CA THR A 517 -29.68 26.00 -36.96
C THR A 517 -29.70 27.53 -36.90
N ALA A 518 -30.26 28.10 -35.83
CA ALA A 518 -30.21 29.53 -35.53
C ALA A 518 -30.32 29.81 -34.02
N ASP A 519 -29.79 30.96 -33.61
CA ASP A 519 -30.14 31.72 -32.40
C ASP A 519 -29.80 31.15 -30.99
N THR A 520 -28.75 30.35 -30.85
CA THR A 520 -27.88 30.38 -29.63
C THR A 520 -26.40 30.37 -30.01
N GLY A 521 -25.82 31.54 -30.23
CA GLY A 521 -24.44 31.69 -30.73
C GLY A 521 -23.36 31.47 -29.67
N LEU A 522 -22.92 30.22 -29.51
CA LEU A 522 -21.68 29.85 -28.82
C LEU A 522 -20.82 29.00 -29.75
N HIS A 523 -19.76 29.58 -30.28
CA HIS A 523 -18.75 28.85 -31.04
C HIS A 523 -17.72 28.24 -30.08
N GLY A 524 -17.69 26.91 -29.99
CA GLY A 524 -16.46 26.22 -29.60
C GLY A 524 -15.42 26.44 -30.70
N TYR A 525 -14.18 26.76 -30.33
CA TYR A 525 -13.08 26.91 -31.28
C TYR A 525 -12.56 25.55 -31.73
N ASP A 526 -12.13 25.49 -32.99
CA ASP A 526 -11.51 24.29 -33.57
C ASP A 526 -10.18 23.94 -32.88
N LEU A 527 -9.97 22.65 -32.61
CA LEU A 527 -8.66 22.06 -32.35
C LEU A 527 -8.22 21.37 -33.64
N ASP A 528 -7.48 22.10 -34.47
CA ASP A 528 -6.99 21.65 -35.77
C ASP A 528 -5.58 21.04 -35.65
N ASP A 529 -5.34 19.92 -36.34
CA ASP A 529 -4.08 19.22 -36.61
C ASP A 529 -3.06 19.04 -35.45
N GLY A 530 -3.02 17.82 -34.88
CA GLY A 530 -2.08 17.46 -33.79
C GLY A 530 -1.59 16.00 -33.70
N ASP A 531 -2.30 14.99 -34.23
CA ASP A 531 -1.79 13.63 -34.43
C ASP A 531 -2.73 12.77 -35.32
N ASP A 532 -2.27 12.36 -36.51
CA ASP A 532 -3.09 11.62 -37.49
C ASP A 532 -3.38 10.16 -37.08
N ASP A 533 -2.44 9.51 -36.39
CA ASP A 533 -2.52 8.07 -36.08
C ASP A 533 -3.70 7.73 -35.14
N ALA A 534 -4.02 8.63 -34.20
CA ALA A 534 -5.17 8.48 -33.30
C ALA A 534 -6.53 8.56 -34.05
N ALA A 535 -6.60 9.39 -35.10
CA ALA A 535 -7.80 9.54 -35.92
C ALA A 535 -8.05 8.32 -36.83
N GLU A 536 -7.00 7.72 -37.38
CA GLU A 536 -7.09 6.44 -38.10
C GLU A 536 -7.48 5.28 -37.17
N LEU A 537 -6.91 5.20 -35.95
CA LEU A 537 -7.29 4.17 -34.97
C LEU A 537 -8.79 4.25 -34.63
N THR A 538 -9.28 5.44 -34.33
CA THR A 538 -10.70 5.71 -34.00
C THR A 538 -11.64 5.35 -35.17
N LYS A 539 -11.23 5.62 -36.42
CA LYS A 539 -11.95 5.15 -37.63
C LYS A 539 -11.98 3.62 -37.72
N ALA A 540 -10.87 2.95 -37.44
CA ALA A 540 -10.75 1.50 -37.53
C ALA A 540 -11.68 0.81 -36.51
N GLU A 541 -11.69 1.28 -35.26
CA GLU A 541 -12.59 0.78 -34.22
C GLU A 541 -14.07 1.02 -34.55
N LEU A 542 -14.44 2.22 -35.00
CA LEU A 542 -15.80 2.51 -35.45
C LEU A 542 -16.21 1.64 -36.66
N SER A 543 -15.26 1.27 -37.53
CA SER A 543 -15.49 0.33 -38.63
C SER A 543 -15.68 -1.11 -38.14
N ALA A 544 -14.86 -1.56 -37.18
CA ALA A 544 -15.00 -2.85 -36.53
C ALA A 544 -16.35 -2.97 -35.79
N PHE A 545 -16.74 -1.97 -35.00
CA PHE A 545 -18.01 -1.91 -34.29
C PHE A 545 -19.22 -1.91 -35.25
N ARG A 546 -19.16 -1.16 -36.36
CA ARG A 546 -20.18 -1.19 -37.43
C ARG A 546 -20.28 -2.57 -38.08
N SER A 547 -19.16 -3.28 -38.22
CA SER A 547 -19.09 -4.63 -38.81
C SER A 547 -19.63 -5.69 -37.84
N PHE A 548 -19.27 -5.62 -36.56
CA PHE A 548 -19.82 -6.40 -35.45
C PHE A 548 -21.34 -6.23 -35.33
N ARG A 549 -21.86 -4.99 -35.36
CA ARG A 549 -23.29 -4.70 -35.37
C ARG A 549 -24.01 -5.29 -36.59
N LYS A 550 -23.40 -5.24 -37.79
CA LYS A 550 -23.92 -5.89 -39.00
C LYS A 550 -23.93 -7.42 -38.88
N ALA A 551 -22.88 -8.01 -38.31
CA ALA A 551 -22.79 -9.45 -38.09
C ALA A 551 -23.86 -9.94 -37.11
N ARG A 552 -23.97 -9.34 -35.92
CA ARG A 552 -25.00 -9.72 -34.92
C ARG A 552 -26.43 -9.44 -35.39
N ARG A 553 -26.68 -8.40 -36.20
CA ARG A 553 -28.00 -8.21 -36.85
C ARG A 553 -28.32 -9.30 -37.89
N ARG A 554 -27.30 -10.02 -38.41
CA ARG A 554 -27.47 -11.14 -39.35
C ARG A 554 -27.66 -12.50 -38.68
N THR A 555 -27.34 -12.64 -37.38
CA THR A 555 -27.49 -13.90 -36.63
C THR A 555 -28.83 -14.04 -35.92
N GLY A 556 -29.60 -12.96 -35.74
CA GLY A 556 -31.03 -12.98 -35.39
C GLY A 556 -31.40 -13.41 -33.96
N ILE A 557 -30.52 -14.13 -33.25
CA ILE A 557 -30.76 -14.64 -31.90
C ILE A 557 -30.53 -13.52 -30.87
N TRP A 558 -31.62 -13.07 -30.23
CA TRP A 558 -31.57 -12.56 -28.87
C TRP A 558 -31.75 -13.74 -27.89
N ARG A 559 -31.18 -13.63 -26.69
CA ARG A 559 -31.66 -14.35 -25.52
C ARG A 559 -32.26 -13.31 -24.59
N ASP A 560 -33.42 -13.61 -24.02
CA ASP A 560 -33.96 -12.83 -22.91
C ASP A 560 -33.05 -13.02 -21.69
N PHE A 561 -32.84 -11.96 -20.91
CA PHE A 561 -32.03 -11.97 -19.71
C PHE A 561 -32.87 -12.48 -18.52
N GLU A 562 -32.86 -13.79 -18.35
CA GLU A 562 -33.40 -14.49 -17.18
C GLU A 562 -32.39 -14.42 -16.02
N PHE A 563 -32.76 -13.78 -14.92
CA PHE A 563 -31.98 -13.81 -13.68
C PHE A 563 -32.16 -15.18 -13.02
N ARG A 564 -31.10 -15.99 -13.02
CA ARG A 564 -31.05 -17.28 -12.31
C ARG A 564 -30.24 -17.12 -11.04
N HIS A 565 -30.82 -17.50 -9.90
CA HIS A 565 -30.07 -17.63 -8.66
C HIS A 565 -29.07 -18.79 -8.80
N VAL A 566 -27.78 -18.49 -8.63
CA VAL A 566 -26.71 -19.48 -8.47
C VAL A 566 -26.26 -19.48 -7.01
N ASP A 567 -25.79 -20.62 -6.52
CA ASP A 567 -25.17 -20.70 -5.20
C ASP A 567 -23.86 -19.88 -5.14
N ALA A 568 -23.33 -19.67 -3.93
CA ALA A 568 -22.15 -18.83 -3.73
C ALA A 568 -20.87 -19.38 -4.40
N ARG A 569 -20.69 -20.71 -4.50
CA ARG A 569 -19.51 -21.35 -5.12
C ARG A 569 -19.58 -21.17 -6.64
N THR A 570 -20.73 -21.47 -7.25
CA THR A 570 -21.01 -21.21 -8.67
C THR A 570 -20.93 -19.72 -9.01
N GLY A 571 -21.43 -18.83 -8.13
CA GLY A 571 -21.40 -17.39 -8.29
C GLY A 571 -19.96 -16.82 -8.30
N ARG A 572 -19.10 -17.26 -7.36
CA ARG A 572 -17.67 -16.93 -7.37
C ARG A 572 -17.01 -17.42 -8.65
N ARG A 573 -17.15 -18.71 -8.98
CA ARG A 573 -16.53 -19.32 -10.16
C ARG A 573 -16.90 -18.62 -11.47
N LEU A 574 -18.15 -18.21 -11.65
CA LEU A 574 -18.59 -17.46 -12.83
C LEU A 574 -17.99 -16.03 -12.90
N ASN A 575 -17.90 -15.33 -11.76
CA ASN A 575 -17.26 -14.01 -11.70
C ASN A 575 -15.75 -14.07 -11.92
N GLN A 576 -15.08 -15.08 -11.34
CA GLN A 576 -13.66 -15.37 -11.51
C GLN A 576 -13.34 -15.70 -12.97
N ALA A 577 -14.10 -16.60 -13.61
CA ALA A 577 -13.99 -16.90 -15.05
C ALA A 577 -14.26 -15.67 -15.94
N GLY A 578 -15.19 -14.78 -15.55
CA GLY A 578 -15.44 -13.52 -16.24
C GLY A 578 -14.23 -12.57 -16.19
N ARG A 579 -13.64 -12.38 -14.99
CA ARG A 579 -12.42 -11.57 -14.79
C ARG A 579 -11.21 -12.16 -15.52
N ALA A 580 -11.01 -13.47 -15.43
CA ALA A 580 -9.94 -14.18 -16.15
C ALA A 580 -10.08 -14.03 -17.67
N THR A 581 -11.31 -14.04 -18.20
CA THR A 581 -11.57 -13.78 -19.63
C THR A 581 -11.16 -12.36 -20.03
N LEU A 582 -11.49 -11.36 -19.21
CA LEU A 582 -11.13 -9.96 -19.48
C LEU A 582 -9.61 -9.71 -19.43
N ARG A 583 -8.91 -10.23 -18.40
CA ARG A 583 -7.44 -10.15 -18.32
C ARG A 583 -6.77 -10.88 -19.49
N LYS A 584 -7.30 -12.04 -19.90
CA LYS A 584 -6.84 -12.81 -21.07
C LYS A 584 -6.99 -12.05 -22.39
N ASP A 585 -8.12 -11.38 -22.60
CA ASP A 585 -8.34 -10.57 -23.81
C ASP A 585 -7.46 -9.29 -23.82
N ALA A 586 -7.03 -8.80 -22.65
CA ALA A 586 -6.05 -7.73 -22.49
C ALA A 586 -4.57 -8.18 -22.62
N GLY A 587 -4.30 -9.48 -22.53
CA GLY A 587 -2.94 -10.05 -22.52
C GLY A 587 -2.24 -9.99 -21.15
N GLU A 588 -3.00 -9.80 -20.07
CA GLU A 588 -2.52 -9.70 -18.69
C GLU A 588 -2.39 -11.08 -18.01
N ILE A 589 -1.57 -11.16 -16.95
CA ILE A 589 -1.49 -12.33 -16.08
C ILE A 589 -2.80 -12.46 -15.28
N ALA A 590 -3.43 -13.64 -15.38
CA ALA A 590 -4.70 -13.95 -14.71
C ALA A 590 -4.59 -15.15 -13.74
N CYS A 591 -3.55 -15.98 -13.90
CA CYS A 591 -3.29 -17.16 -13.08
C CYS A 591 -1.84 -17.16 -12.59
N ALA A 592 -1.56 -17.76 -11.43
CA ALA A 592 -0.19 -17.92 -10.95
C ALA A 592 -0.01 -19.13 -10.02
N GLY A 593 1.20 -19.70 -10.00
CA GLY A 593 1.50 -20.88 -9.19
C GLY A 593 2.97 -21.07 -8.80
N LEU A 594 3.22 -22.03 -7.92
CA LEU A 594 4.44 -22.14 -7.13
C LEU A 594 5.06 -23.55 -7.17
N ALA A 595 6.24 -23.66 -7.79
CA ALA A 595 7.05 -24.86 -7.76
C ALA A 595 8.01 -24.84 -6.57
N VAL A 596 7.69 -25.58 -5.49
CA VAL A 596 8.60 -25.74 -4.35
C VAL A 596 9.66 -26.78 -4.67
N GLN A 597 10.94 -26.42 -4.55
CA GLN A 597 12.10 -27.26 -4.91
C GLN A 597 12.92 -27.62 -3.67
N ALA A 598 13.11 -28.91 -3.39
CA ALA A 598 14.01 -29.38 -2.34
C ALA A 598 15.47 -29.34 -2.82
N LEU A 599 16.34 -28.63 -2.10
CA LEU A 599 17.75 -28.45 -2.46
C LEU A 599 18.66 -29.66 -2.15
N ASP A 600 18.22 -30.58 -1.30
CA ASP A 600 18.97 -31.79 -0.93
C ASP A 600 18.81 -32.94 -1.95
N THR A 601 17.64 -33.04 -2.59
CA THR A 601 17.33 -34.06 -3.61
C THR A 601 17.15 -33.50 -5.02
N GLY A 602 16.98 -32.19 -5.18
CA GLY A 602 16.64 -31.52 -6.45
C GLY A 602 15.17 -31.66 -6.86
N ARG A 603 14.36 -32.41 -6.10
CA ARG A 603 12.96 -32.71 -6.44
C ARG A 603 12.03 -31.52 -6.24
N VAL A 604 10.93 -31.52 -6.98
CA VAL A 604 9.88 -30.50 -6.95
C VAL A 604 8.57 -31.06 -6.42
N LEU A 605 7.85 -30.28 -5.62
CA LEU A 605 6.51 -30.66 -5.16
C LEU A 605 5.49 -30.35 -6.27
N MET A 606 4.69 -31.35 -6.62
CA MET A 606 3.58 -31.22 -7.57
C MET A 606 2.28 -31.76 -6.96
N LEU A 607 1.17 -31.30 -7.51
CA LEU A 607 -0.18 -31.73 -7.18
C LEU A 607 -0.81 -32.43 -8.39
N GLN A 608 -1.63 -33.44 -8.12
CA GLN A 608 -2.46 -34.14 -9.09
C GLN A 608 -3.90 -33.68 -8.92
N ARG A 609 -4.46 -33.08 -9.98
CA ARG A 609 -5.87 -32.68 -10.02
C ARG A 609 -6.77 -33.87 -9.72
N ALA A 610 -7.89 -33.63 -9.06
CA ALA A 610 -8.92 -34.64 -8.85
C ALA A 610 -9.35 -35.34 -10.17
N LEU A 611 -9.84 -36.58 -10.06
CA LEU A 611 -10.52 -37.27 -11.16
C LEU A 611 -12.00 -36.87 -11.21
N ASP A 612 -12.29 -35.78 -11.91
CA ASP A 612 -13.63 -35.39 -12.37
C ASP A 612 -13.80 -35.79 -13.84
N ASP A 613 -14.96 -36.36 -14.20
CA ASP A 613 -15.30 -36.73 -15.58
C ASP A 613 -15.61 -35.48 -16.45
N ASP A 614 -15.94 -34.34 -15.84
CA ASP A 614 -16.21 -33.06 -16.53
C ASP A 614 -14.97 -32.11 -16.61
N ASP A 615 -13.86 -32.38 -15.92
CA ASP A 615 -12.58 -31.63 -16.07
C ASP A 615 -11.66 -32.30 -17.11
N PRO A 616 -11.39 -31.69 -18.28
CA PRO A 616 -10.48 -32.25 -19.29
C PRO A 616 -9.01 -32.31 -18.85
N ALA A 617 -8.64 -31.74 -17.70
CA ALA A 617 -7.34 -31.88 -17.05
C ALA A 617 -7.37 -32.81 -15.82
N GLY A 618 -8.52 -33.42 -15.49
CA GLY A 618 -8.70 -34.28 -14.32
C GLY A 618 -7.67 -35.42 -14.26
N GLY A 619 -7.09 -35.65 -13.08
CA GLY A 619 -6.03 -36.65 -12.87
C GLY A 619 -4.65 -36.31 -13.46
N THR A 620 -4.43 -35.13 -14.05
CA THR A 620 -3.09 -34.68 -14.49
C THR A 620 -2.29 -34.00 -13.38
N TRP A 621 -0.96 -33.97 -13.53
CA TRP A 621 -0.03 -33.36 -12.59
C TRP A 621 0.40 -31.95 -13.03
N GLU A 622 0.35 -31.01 -12.09
CA GLU A 622 0.79 -29.62 -12.25
C GLU A 622 1.45 -29.05 -10.98
N PHE A 623 1.92 -27.80 -11.03
CA PHE A 623 2.35 -27.07 -9.84
C PHE A 623 1.15 -26.34 -9.24
N PRO A 624 0.95 -26.37 -7.91
CA PRO A 624 -0.18 -25.69 -7.27
C PRO A 624 -0.27 -24.20 -7.62
N GLY A 625 -1.48 -23.70 -7.90
CA GLY A 625 -1.72 -22.32 -8.31
C GLY A 625 -2.97 -22.05 -9.15
N GLY A 626 -3.86 -21.19 -8.65
CA GLY A 626 -5.09 -20.75 -9.30
C GLY A 626 -5.07 -19.31 -9.85
N HIS A 627 -6.07 -18.50 -9.51
CA HIS A 627 -6.37 -17.20 -10.14
C HIS A 627 -6.10 -16.02 -9.21
N LEU A 628 -5.65 -14.89 -9.77
CA LEU A 628 -5.44 -13.66 -9.00
C LEU A 628 -6.78 -13.02 -8.54
N GLU A 629 -6.93 -12.82 -7.23
CA GLU A 629 -8.05 -12.11 -6.63
C GLU A 629 -7.79 -10.60 -6.47
N GLY A 630 -8.65 -9.78 -7.08
CA GLY A 630 -8.58 -8.32 -6.96
C GLY A 630 -7.27 -7.74 -7.49
N GLU A 631 -6.61 -6.94 -6.65
CA GLU A 631 -5.33 -6.27 -6.93
C GLU A 631 -4.12 -7.03 -6.32
N GLU A 632 -4.28 -8.31 -5.95
CA GLU A 632 -3.14 -9.09 -5.43
C GLU A 632 -2.08 -9.34 -6.51
N SER A 633 -0.80 -9.38 -6.10
CA SER A 633 0.29 -9.68 -7.02
C SER A 633 0.28 -11.17 -7.41
N ALA A 634 0.78 -11.49 -8.60
CA ALA A 634 0.91 -12.89 -9.05
C ALA A 634 1.71 -13.75 -8.05
N VAL A 635 2.67 -13.15 -7.35
CA VAL A 635 3.47 -13.83 -6.31
C VAL A 635 2.67 -14.11 -5.04
N ALA A 636 1.80 -13.18 -4.64
CA ALA A 636 0.88 -13.38 -3.50
C ALA A 636 -0.16 -14.47 -3.82
N ALA A 637 -0.78 -14.40 -5.01
CA ALA A 637 -1.71 -15.42 -5.50
C ALA A 637 -1.05 -16.81 -5.50
N ALA A 638 0.12 -16.95 -6.12
CA ALA A 638 0.84 -18.23 -6.19
C ALA A 638 1.14 -18.84 -4.81
N ALA A 639 1.39 -18.01 -3.78
CA ALA A 639 1.66 -18.49 -2.42
C ALA A 639 0.40 -18.81 -1.61
N ARG A 640 -0.69 -18.04 -1.83
CA ARG A 640 -2.02 -18.30 -1.28
C ARG A 640 -2.57 -19.63 -1.81
N GLU A 641 -2.73 -19.71 -3.13
CA GLU A 641 -3.26 -20.87 -3.86
C GLU A 641 -2.49 -22.16 -3.54
N TRP A 642 -1.15 -22.11 -3.51
CA TRP A 642 -0.33 -23.27 -3.12
C TRP A 642 -0.64 -23.78 -1.72
N SER A 643 -0.88 -22.88 -0.77
CA SER A 643 -1.19 -23.25 0.62
C SER A 643 -2.61 -23.81 0.73
N GLU A 644 -3.56 -23.27 -0.04
CA GLU A 644 -4.96 -23.69 -0.11
C GLU A 644 -5.10 -25.08 -0.78
N GLU A 645 -4.46 -25.34 -1.92
CA GLU A 645 -4.52 -26.62 -2.63
C GLU A 645 -3.69 -27.74 -1.96
N THR A 646 -2.50 -27.44 -1.42
CA THR A 646 -1.69 -28.46 -0.72
C THR A 646 -2.19 -28.76 0.69
N GLY A 647 -2.90 -27.84 1.34
CA GLY A 647 -3.31 -27.94 2.75
C GLY A 647 -2.15 -27.74 3.74
N LEU A 648 -1.04 -27.15 3.29
CA LEU A 648 0.21 -26.99 4.05
C LEU A 648 0.52 -25.51 4.28
N ILE A 649 0.97 -25.16 5.49
CA ILE A 649 1.57 -23.85 5.74
C ILE A 649 3.01 -23.89 5.22
N LEU A 650 3.29 -23.18 4.12
CA LEU A 650 4.64 -23.02 3.59
C LEU A 650 5.47 -22.14 4.56
N PRO A 651 6.70 -22.52 4.96
CA PRO A 651 7.56 -21.69 5.80
C PRO A 651 8.33 -20.65 4.97
N PHE A 652 7.72 -19.48 4.72
CA PHE A 652 8.33 -18.37 3.96
C PHE A 652 8.05 -16.98 4.57
N ASN A 653 8.80 -15.99 4.09
CA ASN A 653 8.42 -14.57 4.14
C ASN A 653 7.98 -14.16 2.71
N PRO A 654 6.78 -13.59 2.49
CA PRO A 654 6.33 -13.11 1.18
C PRO A 654 7.34 -12.22 0.45
N ASP A 655 8.05 -11.35 1.17
CA ASP A 655 9.03 -10.42 0.58
C ASP A 655 10.21 -11.17 -0.08
N ALA A 656 10.62 -12.31 0.51
CA ALA A 656 11.67 -13.16 -0.03
C ALA A 656 11.24 -13.87 -1.33
N LEU A 657 9.95 -14.18 -1.48
CA LEU A 657 9.42 -14.77 -2.71
C LEU A 657 9.33 -13.72 -3.84
N ALA A 658 8.94 -12.48 -3.52
CA ALA A 658 8.94 -11.37 -4.48
C ALA A 658 10.35 -11.07 -5.03
N ALA A 659 11.38 -11.10 -4.17
CA ALA A 659 12.77 -10.92 -4.58
C ALA A 659 13.28 -12.01 -5.57
N LEU A 660 12.83 -13.27 -5.40
CA LEU A 660 13.15 -14.38 -6.30
C LEU A 660 12.44 -14.26 -7.66
N ALA A 661 11.18 -13.83 -7.64
CA ALA A 661 10.29 -13.84 -8.80
C ALA A 661 10.78 -12.99 -9.99
N PHE A 662 11.26 -11.77 -9.74
CA PHE A 662 11.58 -10.81 -10.80
C PHE A 662 13.08 -10.57 -11.02
N GLY A 663 13.94 -10.93 -10.05
CA GLY A 663 15.39 -10.65 -10.11
C GLY A 663 16.26 -11.80 -10.55
N THR A 664 15.93 -13.04 -10.16
CA THR A 664 16.91 -14.14 -10.12
C THR A 664 16.74 -15.20 -11.20
N GLY A 665 15.84 -15.01 -12.15
CA GLY A 665 15.50 -16.02 -13.17
C GLY A 665 14.80 -17.28 -12.62
N ARG A 666 14.29 -17.25 -11.38
CA ARG A 666 13.51 -18.33 -10.75
C ARG A 666 12.00 -18.19 -10.98
N GLY A 667 11.61 -17.73 -12.16
CA GLY A 667 10.23 -17.61 -12.59
C GLY A 667 10.07 -17.75 -14.10
N TRP A 668 8.85 -18.05 -14.56
CA TRP A 668 8.50 -18.22 -15.97
C TRP A 668 7.08 -17.70 -16.26
N THR A 669 6.75 -17.48 -17.54
CA THR A 669 5.44 -16.93 -17.95
C THR A 669 4.91 -17.61 -19.20
N SER A 670 3.76 -18.30 -19.11
CA SER A 670 3.13 -19.01 -20.22
C SER A 670 1.73 -18.46 -20.48
N GLY A 671 1.62 -17.56 -21.46
CA GLY A 671 0.37 -16.85 -21.76
C GLY A 671 -0.12 -16.03 -20.57
N ILE A 672 -1.26 -16.42 -19.98
CA ILE A 672 -1.88 -15.75 -18.82
C ILE A 672 -1.38 -16.27 -17.46
N TYR A 673 -0.46 -17.23 -17.44
CA TYR A 673 0.04 -17.89 -16.23
C TYR A 673 1.47 -17.42 -15.89
N ALA A 674 1.71 -17.02 -14.64
CA ALA A 674 3.05 -16.76 -14.11
C ALA A 674 3.44 -17.80 -13.05
N GLY A 675 4.59 -18.44 -13.21
CA GLY A 675 5.08 -19.46 -12.30
C GLY A 675 6.38 -19.06 -11.60
N PHE A 676 6.54 -19.47 -10.34
CA PHE A 676 7.70 -19.13 -9.50
C PHE A 676 8.33 -20.36 -8.87
N VAL A 677 9.64 -20.34 -8.61
CA VAL A 677 10.39 -21.45 -8.00
C VAL A 677 10.92 -21.07 -6.61
N TYR A 678 10.39 -21.68 -5.56
CA TYR A 678 10.84 -21.46 -4.18
C TYR A 678 11.71 -22.62 -3.66
N PRO A 679 12.99 -22.40 -3.35
CA PRO A 679 13.87 -23.44 -2.82
C PRO A 679 13.70 -23.65 -1.31
N VAL A 680 13.50 -24.90 -0.89
CA VAL A 680 13.52 -25.33 0.53
C VAL A 680 14.75 -26.20 0.80
N ALA A 681 15.27 -26.13 2.04
CA ALA A 681 16.54 -26.77 2.38
C ALA A 681 16.52 -28.32 2.32
N SER A 682 15.34 -28.93 2.48
CA SER A 682 15.13 -30.37 2.35
C SER A 682 13.66 -30.69 2.10
N GLU A 683 13.35 -31.84 1.49
CA GLU A 683 11.98 -32.40 1.47
C GLU A 683 11.41 -32.53 2.89
N SER A 684 12.26 -32.81 3.88
CA SER A 684 11.88 -32.93 5.30
C SER A 684 11.40 -31.64 5.97
N VAL A 685 11.42 -30.51 5.25
CA VAL A 685 10.80 -29.24 5.67
C VAL A 685 9.27 -29.29 5.55
N LEU A 686 8.70 -30.16 4.70
CA LEU A 686 7.26 -30.29 4.50
C LEU A 686 6.75 -31.67 4.93
N ASP A 687 6.01 -31.71 6.06
CA ASP A 687 5.32 -32.91 6.53
C ASP A 687 4.04 -33.15 5.70
N LEU A 688 4.17 -33.85 4.57
CA LEU A 688 3.06 -34.22 3.69
C LEU A 688 2.00 -35.11 4.38
N GLY A 689 2.25 -35.57 5.62
CA GLY A 689 1.27 -36.27 6.45
C GLY A 689 0.28 -35.36 7.19
N ARG A 690 0.44 -34.03 7.10
CA ARG A 690 -0.38 -33.01 7.79
C ARG A 690 -0.97 -31.98 6.83
N ARG A 691 -1.82 -32.42 5.90
CA ARG A 691 -2.51 -31.55 4.93
C ARG A 691 -3.77 -30.86 5.49
N ASP A 692 -3.89 -30.78 6.80
CA ASP A 692 -4.99 -30.19 7.58
C ASP A 692 -4.61 -28.81 8.18
N GLN A 693 -3.52 -28.19 7.72
CA GLN A 693 -3.01 -26.94 8.28
C GLN A 693 -3.65 -25.69 7.65
N VAL A 694 -4.20 -25.82 6.45
CA VAL A 694 -4.91 -24.77 5.70
C VAL A 694 -6.19 -25.39 5.13
N SER A 695 -7.30 -24.65 5.18
CA SER A 695 -8.57 -25.08 4.59
C SER A 695 -8.68 -24.50 3.18
N ASN A 696 -8.97 -25.35 2.19
CA ASN A 696 -9.25 -24.93 0.82
C ASN A 696 -10.63 -24.21 0.77
N PRO A 697 -10.73 -22.94 0.34
CA PRO A 697 -12.01 -22.25 0.25
C PRO A 697 -12.96 -22.82 -0.81
N ASP A 698 -12.42 -23.50 -1.83
CA ASP A 698 -13.17 -24.14 -2.91
C ASP A 698 -13.44 -25.64 -2.67
N ASP A 699 -12.80 -26.28 -1.67
CA ASP A 699 -13.18 -27.58 -1.08
C ASP A 699 -13.17 -27.51 0.46
N PRO A 700 -14.20 -26.88 1.07
CA PRO A 700 -14.24 -26.65 2.51
C PRO A 700 -14.64 -27.89 3.33
N ASP A 701 -15.22 -28.91 2.69
CA ASP A 701 -15.62 -30.18 3.29
C ASP A 701 -14.63 -31.33 3.05
N GLY A 702 -13.66 -31.17 2.14
CA GLY A 702 -12.56 -32.12 1.92
C GLY A 702 -12.98 -33.36 1.15
N ASP A 703 -13.97 -33.24 0.26
CA ASP A 703 -14.51 -34.37 -0.53
C ASP A 703 -13.75 -34.60 -1.85
N ILE A 704 -12.89 -33.66 -2.25
CA ILE A 704 -12.11 -33.71 -3.48
C ILE A 704 -10.73 -34.33 -3.22
N ILE A 705 -10.54 -35.57 -3.70
CA ILE A 705 -9.32 -36.35 -3.44
C ILE A 705 -8.18 -35.96 -4.40
N GLU A 706 -7.37 -34.98 -4.01
CA GLU A 706 -6.16 -34.56 -4.73
C GLU A 706 -4.88 -35.12 -4.10
N ALA A 707 -3.90 -35.52 -4.92
CA ALA A 707 -2.64 -36.13 -4.46
C ALA A 707 -1.47 -35.15 -4.59
N VAL A 708 -0.52 -35.20 -3.64
CA VAL A 708 0.67 -34.33 -3.64
C VAL A 708 1.93 -35.19 -3.50
N ALA A 709 2.96 -34.94 -4.32
CA ALA A 709 4.17 -35.77 -4.34
C ALA A 709 5.44 -35.01 -4.77
N TRP A 710 6.60 -35.51 -4.33
CA TRP A 710 7.94 -35.05 -4.74
C TRP A 710 8.40 -35.72 -6.04
N TRP A 711 8.33 -34.96 -7.14
CA TRP A 711 8.73 -35.35 -8.48
C TRP A 711 10.18 -34.97 -8.79
N ASP A 712 10.84 -35.76 -9.63
CA ASP A 712 12.13 -35.41 -10.22
C ASP A 712 11.88 -34.57 -11.49
N PRO A 713 12.50 -33.37 -11.64
CA PRO A 713 12.33 -32.53 -12.82
C PRO A 713 12.64 -33.23 -14.16
N GLU A 714 13.55 -34.22 -14.20
CA GLU A 714 13.81 -34.98 -15.43
C GLU A 714 12.61 -35.86 -15.83
N GLN A 715 11.81 -36.32 -14.86
CA GLN A 715 10.63 -37.18 -15.08
C GLN A 715 9.41 -36.41 -15.61
N LEU A 716 9.50 -35.10 -15.78
CA LEU A 716 8.47 -34.27 -16.42
C LEU A 716 8.59 -34.29 -17.95
N VAL A 717 9.77 -34.58 -18.49
CA VAL A 717 10.08 -34.44 -19.92
C VAL A 717 9.41 -35.54 -20.74
N GLY A 718 8.33 -35.19 -21.44
CA GLY A 718 7.58 -36.11 -22.31
C GLY A 718 6.66 -37.09 -21.56
N ASN A 719 6.35 -36.80 -20.30
CA ASN A 719 5.49 -37.62 -19.45
C ASN A 719 3.99 -37.30 -19.71
N PRO A 720 3.17 -38.26 -20.18
CA PRO A 720 1.78 -38.02 -20.53
C PRO A 720 0.83 -37.81 -19.32
N ALA A 721 1.33 -37.96 -18.09
CA ALA A 721 0.58 -37.64 -16.88
C ALA A 721 0.76 -36.17 -16.42
N VAL A 722 1.71 -35.43 -16.99
CA VAL A 722 1.90 -34.00 -16.73
C VAL A 722 0.94 -33.20 -17.61
N ARG A 723 0.36 -32.13 -17.07
CA ARG A 723 -0.61 -31.28 -17.78
C ARG A 723 -0.06 -30.77 -19.13
N PRO A 724 -0.83 -30.77 -20.23
CA PRO A 724 -0.34 -30.35 -21.55
C PRO A 724 0.17 -28.90 -21.60
N GLU A 725 -0.48 -27.96 -20.92
CA GLU A 725 -0.09 -26.55 -20.88
C GLU A 725 1.24 -26.36 -20.12
N LEU A 726 1.45 -27.11 -19.02
CA LEU A 726 2.73 -27.14 -18.31
C LEU A 726 3.83 -27.79 -19.17
N THR A 727 3.48 -28.83 -19.92
CA THR A 727 4.39 -29.49 -20.87
C THR A 727 4.84 -28.53 -21.99
N ALA A 728 3.99 -27.60 -22.43
CA ALA A 728 4.36 -26.56 -23.39
C ALA A 728 5.35 -25.53 -22.80
N ALA A 729 5.22 -25.20 -21.52
CA ALA A 729 6.12 -24.28 -20.81
C ALA A 729 7.41 -24.95 -20.28
N LEU A 730 7.56 -26.27 -20.44
CA LEU A 730 8.52 -27.06 -19.67
C LEU A 730 10.00 -26.67 -19.87
N HIS A 731 10.38 -26.10 -21.02
CA HIS A 731 11.74 -25.58 -21.20
C HIS A 731 12.04 -24.41 -20.25
N GLU A 732 11.09 -23.50 -20.07
CA GLU A 732 11.23 -22.32 -19.21
C GLU A 732 11.16 -22.70 -17.73
N VAL A 733 10.24 -23.62 -17.38
CA VAL A 733 10.18 -24.28 -16.07
C VAL A 733 11.54 -24.88 -15.69
N LEU A 734 12.13 -25.71 -16.57
CA LEU A 734 13.42 -26.36 -16.30
C LEU A 734 14.57 -25.35 -16.23
N ASN A 735 14.52 -24.24 -16.97
CA ASN A 735 15.48 -23.16 -16.83
C ASN A 735 15.34 -22.47 -15.45
N ALA A 736 14.11 -22.19 -15.00
CA ALA A 736 13.84 -21.55 -13.70
C ALA A 736 14.18 -22.47 -12.51
N LEU A 737 13.96 -23.78 -12.63
CA LEU A 737 14.36 -24.78 -11.64
C LEU A 737 15.89 -24.91 -11.51
N ASN A 738 16.64 -24.68 -12.59
CA ASN A 738 18.10 -24.73 -12.60
C ASN A 738 18.78 -23.36 -12.35
N ALA A 739 18.03 -22.26 -12.33
CA ALA A 739 18.54 -20.95 -11.97
C ALA A 739 18.96 -20.90 -10.49
N ALA A 740 19.95 -20.07 -10.16
CA ALA A 740 20.33 -19.77 -8.78
C ALA A 740 19.70 -18.44 -8.33
N PRO A 741 19.65 -18.11 -7.02
CA PRO A 741 19.35 -16.75 -6.57
C PRO A 741 20.45 -15.76 -7.01
N GLU A 742 20.35 -15.29 -8.25
CA GLU A 742 21.21 -14.29 -8.88
C GLU A 742 20.78 -12.87 -8.52
N TYR A 743 21.61 -12.20 -7.71
CA TYR A 743 21.64 -10.73 -7.70
C TYR A 743 22.30 -10.24 -9.01
N PRO A 744 21.89 -9.10 -9.58
CA PRO A 744 22.55 -8.50 -10.74
C PRO A 744 24.05 -8.21 -10.47
N GLU A 745 24.82 -7.98 -11.53
CA GLU A 745 26.23 -7.60 -11.39
C GLU A 745 26.35 -6.11 -11.05
N HIS A 746 27.36 -5.74 -10.26
CA HIS A 746 27.63 -4.32 -9.99
C HIS A 746 27.92 -3.58 -11.30
N GLY A 747 27.16 -2.52 -11.58
CA GLY A 747 27.19 -1.82 -12.86
C GLY A 747 26.25 -2.39 -13.93
N THR A 748 25.34 -3.32 -13.61
CA THR A 748 24.22 -3.66 -14.51
C THR A 748 23.31 -2.45 -14.65
N GLU A 749 23.04 -2.03 -15.89
CA GLU A 749 22.16 -0.91 -16.24
C GLU A 749 20.74 -1.40 -16.57
N THR A 750 19.72 -0.69 -16.12
CA THR A 750 18.30 -0.87 -16.49
C THR A 750 17.58 0.49 -16.52
N VAL A 751 16.27 0.50 -16.74
CA VAL A 751 15.42 1.70 -16.62
C VAL A 751 14.38 1.46 -15.51
N CYS A 752 14.37 2.33 -14.50
CA CYS A 752 13.33 2.35 -13.46
C CYS A 752 11.98 2.77 -14.09
N PRO A 753 10.81 2.28 -13.63
CA PRO A 753 9.51 2.70 -14.18
C PRO A 753 9.19 4.21 -14.07
N CYS A 754 9.99 5.00 -13.35
CA CYS A 754 9.97 6.47 -13.43
C CYS A 754 10.72 7.06 -14.65
N GLY A 755 11.20 6.23 -15.57
CA GLY A 755 11.94 6.63 -16.77
C GLY A 755 13.45 6.89 -16.58
N MET A 756 13.94 6.92 -15.34
CA MET A 756 15.36 7.17 -15.07
C MET A 756 16.23 5.90 -15.24
N PRO A 757 17.45 6.02 -15.81
CA PRO A 757 18.41 4.93 -15.81
C PRO A 757 18.78 4.51 -14.38
N ALA A 758 18.75 3.21 -14.11
CA ALA A 758 19.12 2.60 -12.84
C ALA A 758 20.35 1.70 -13.00
N VAL A 759 21.21 1.68 -11.98
CA VAL A 759 22.50 0.95 -12.01
C VAL A 759 22.63 0.15 -10.73
N PHE A 760 22.80 -1.16 -10.85
CA PHE A 760 22.85 -2.03 -9.68
C PHE A 760 24.14 -1.84 -8.87
N ASP A 761 24.00 -1.56 -7.57
CA ASP A 761 25.09 -1.61 -6.60
C ASP A 761 25.09 -2.93 -5.80
N ALA A 762 26.28 -3.49 -5.56
CA ALA A 762 26.42 -4.78 -4.88
C ALA A 762 26.44 -4.69 -3.34
N MET A 763 26.36 -3.49 -2.76
CA MET A 763 26.05 -3.25 -1.35
C MET A 763 24.65 -2.65 -1.18
N ASP A 764 24.26 -1.72 -2.06
CA ASP A 764 23.08 -0.85 -1.88
C ASP A 764 21.92 -1.08 -2.87
N GLY A 765 22.03 -2.04 -3.81
CA GLY A 765 20.92 -2.56 -4.62
C GLY A 765 20.48 -1.68 -5.81
N TRP A 766 19.19 -1.31 -5.83
CA TRP A 766 18.52 -0.29 -6.69
C TRP A 766 18.33 1.10 -6.01
N GLN A 767 19.00 2.25 -6.18
CA GLN A 767 20.11 2.77 -7.03
C GLN A 767 19.78 3.28 -8.46
N HIS A 768 19.71 4.61 -8.64
CA HIS A 768 19.73 5.30 -9.94
C HIS A 768 21.16 5.61 -10.43
N ALA A 769 21.33 5.79 -11.74
CA ALA A 769 22.62 6.10 -12.39
C ALA A 769 23.24 7.45 -11.98
N ASP A 770 22.44 8.38 -11.45
CA ASP A 770 22.88 9.69 -10.97
C ASP A 770 23.27 9.71 -9.48
N GLY A 771 23.13 8.58 -8.79
CA GLY A 771 23.34 8.49 -7.34
C GLY A 771 22.16 9.01 -6.51
N SER A 772 20.95 9.07 -7.07
CA SER A 772 19.73 9.33 -6.30
C SER A 772 19.13 8.05 -5.68
N HIS A 773 18.70 8.16 -4.42
CA HIS A 773 18.29 7.04 -3.58
C HIS A 773 17.01 7.38 -2.78
N GLY A 774 15.88 7.44 -3.46
CA GLY A 774 14.56 7.62 -2.86
C GLY A 774 13.54 8.29 -3.79
N HIS A 775 12.27 7.95 -3.59
CA HIS A 775 11.11 8.64 -4.14
C HIS A 775 10.26 9.23 -2.99
N ASP A 776 9.43 10.24 -3.27
CA ASP A 776 8.64 10.99 -2.26
C ASP A 776 7.50 10.19 -1.58
N ASP A 777 7.41 8.90 -1.83
CA ASP A 777 6.43 7.93 -1.32
C ASP A 777 7.05 6.83 -0.44
N ASP A 778 8.28 7.06 0.05
CA ASP A 778 9.12 6.10 0.78
C ASP A 778 9.45 4.81 0.00
N THR A 779 9.17 4.74 -1.32
CA THR A 779 9.63 3.62 -2.16
C THR A 779 11.05 3.82 -2.67
N SER A 780 11.83 2.75 -2.66
CA SER A 780 13.15 2.69 -3.30
C SER A 780 13.04 2.41 -4.80
N VAL A 781 14.11 2.68 -5.53
CA VAL A 781 14.26 2.32 -6.96
C VAL A 781 14.16 0.80 -7.13
N ALA A 782 14.62 0.03 -6.13
CA ALA A 782 14.40 -1.42 -6.05
C ALA A 782 12.92 -1.80 -5.97
N GLU A 783 12.14 -1.22 -5.04
CA GLU A 783 10.70 -1.48 -4.90
C GLU A 783 9.93 -1.15 -6.18
N ARG A 784 10.22 -0.02 -6.82
CA ARG A 784 9.58 0.34 -8.11
C ARG A 784 9.98 -0.56 -9.27
N LEU A 785 11.16 -1.19 -9.23
CA LEU A 785 11.57 -2.24 -10.17
C LEU A 785 11.01 -3.64 -9.83
N GLY A 786 10.20 -3.78 -8.77
CA GLY A 786 9.61 -5.05 -8.35
C GLY A 786 10.51 -5.91 -7.44
N PHE A 787 11.56 -5.33 -6.85
CA PHE A 787 12.46 -5.98 -5.91
C PHE A 787 12.13 -5.57 -4.47
N ALA A 788 12.17 -6.52 -3.52
CA ALA A 788 11.77 -6.27 -2.13
C ALA A 788 12.59 -5.17 -1.44
N LYS A 789 11.94 -4.49 -0.47
CA LYS A 789 12.46 -3.28 0.20
C LYS A 789 13.76 -3.53 0.96
N ALA A 790 14.65 -2.53 0.90
CA ALA A 790 15.75 -2.36 1.84
C ALA A 790 16.08 -0.86 2.00
N ALA A 791 15.20 -0.09 2.65
CA ALA A 791 15.40 1.36 2.82
C ALA A 791 14.79 1.91 4.13
N HIS A 792 15.65 2.45 5.00
CA HIS A 792 15.34 3.51 5.97
C HIS A 792 16.65 4.22 6.41
N PRO A 793 16.61 5.35 7.15
CA PRO A 793 17.63 6.41 7.01
C PRO A 793 18.92 6.17 7.79
N LYS A 794 19.92 7.03 7.50
CA LYS A 794 21.24 7.09 8.15
C LYS A 794 21.13 7.12 9.69
N GLY A 795 21.31 5.97 10.33
CA GLY A 795 21.66 5.89 11.74
C GLY A 795 23.04 6.50 11.98
N GLU A 796 23.15 7.37 12.97
CA GLU A 796 24.45 7.89 13.41
C GLU A 796 25.30 6.75 14.01
N GLY A 797 26.63 6.85 13.89
CA GLY A 797 27.54 5.77 14.25
C GLY A 797 27.48 5.39 15.73
N ALA A 798 27.00 4.18 16.03
CA ALA A 798 27.06 3.60 17.36
C ALA A 798 28.50 3.10 17.68
N ASP A 799 29.41 4.03 17.93
CA ASP A 799 30.77 3.75 18.41
C ASP A 799 30.75 2.98 19.74
N GLY A 800 30.88 1.64 19.69
CA GLY A 800 30.85 0.86 20.94
C GLY A 800 31.09 -0.66 20.91
N VAL A 801 30.91 -1.37 19.78
CA VAL A 801 30.92 -2.86 19.78
C VAL A 801 32.20 -3.46 19.16
N SER A 802 33.30 -3.41 19.91
CA SER A 802 34.52 -4.14 19.53
C SER A 802 34.40 -5.65 19.80
N ALA A 803 34.19 -6.43 18.74
CA ALA A 803 34.41 -7.88 18.65
C ALA A 803 33.65 -8.79 19.67
N ARG A 804 32.36 -9.06 19.40
CA ARG A 804 31.66 -10.25 19.96
C ARG A 804 32.05 -11.56 19.25
N TRP A 805 32.36 -11.55 17.95
CA TRP A 805 32.87 -12.71 17.21
C TRP A 805 34.41 -12.70 17.15
N PRO A 806 35.11 -13.71 17.71
CA PRO A 806 36.57 -13.75 17.75
C PRO A 806 37.22 -14.17 16.41
N GLY A 807 36.45 -14.72 15.46
CA GLY A 807 36.94 -15.20 14.16
C GLY A 807 37.31 -14.09 13.17
N TRP A 808 36.69 -12.90 13.24
CA TRP A 808 36.73 -11.86 12.19
C TRP A 808 38.13 -11.50 11.65
N ARG A 809 39.13 -11.44 12.53
CA ARG A 809 40.51 -11.11 12.12
C ARG A 809 41.18 -12.23 11.30
N MET A 810 40.70 -13.46 11.40
CA MET A 810 41.12 -14.59 10.57
C MET A 810 40.28 -14.70 9.31
N ASP A 811 38.96 -14.45 9.40
CA ASP A 811 38.06 -14.39 8.24
C ASP A 811 38.62 -13.45 7.15
N LEU A 812 38.96 -12.22 7.52
CA LEU A 812 39.55 -11.23 6.61
C LEU A 812 40.92 -11.65 6.04
N LYS A 813 41.72 -12.42 6.79
CA LYS A 813 43.01 -12.94 6.31
C LYS A 813 42.85 -14.06 5.30
N ALA A 814 41.86 -14.93 5.50
CA ALA A 814 41.54 -16.00 4.58
C ALA A 814 40.93 -15.45 3.29
N VAL A 815 40.00 -14.49 3.37
CA VAL A 815 39.50 -13.75 2.20
C VAL A 815 40.67 -13.15 1.40
N ALA A 816 41.58 -12.42 2.06
CA ALA A 816 42.76 -11.84 1.42
C ALA A 816 43.72 -12.87 0.78
N HIS A 817 43.77 -14.11 1.29
CA HIS A 817 44.55 -15.19 0.69
C HIS A 817 43.91 -15.72 -0.60
N TRP A 818 42.58 -15.86 -0.62
CA TRP A 818 41.86 -16.54 -1.70
C TRP A 818 41.51 -15.65 -2.89
N ILE A 819 41.34 -14.32 -2.71
CA ILE A 819 41.12 -13.35 -3.80
C ILE A 819 41.99 -13.61 -5.05
N PRO A 820 43.35 -13.54 -4.98
CA PRO A 820 44.18 -13.69 -6.18
C PRO A 820 44.07 -15.08 -6.81
N ARG A 821 43.79 -16.12 -6.01
CA ARG A 821 43.67 -17.52 -6.47
C ARG A 821 42.37 -17.74 -7.24
N ILE A 822 41.29 -17.08 -6.85
CA ILE A 822 40.03 -17.07 -7.60
C ILE A 822 40.22 -16.34 -8.93
N THR A 823 40.88 -15.17 -8.92
CA THR A 823 41.21 -14.43 -10.15
C THR A 823 42.10 -15.24 -11.10
N ASP A 824 43.16 -15.87 -10.61
CA ASP A 824 44.08 -16.64 -11.45
C ASP A 824 43.47 -17.95 -11.97
N ALA A 825 42.60 -18.61 -11.21
CA ALA A 825 41.84 -19.77 -11.70
C ALA A 825 40.84 -19.38 -12.81
N LEU A 826 40.09 -18.29 -12.62
CA LEU A 826 39.17 -17.77 -13.63
C LEU A 826 39.90 -17.32 -14.90
N ARG A 827 41.06 -16.65 -14.79
CA ARG A 827 41.86 -16.26 -15.96
C ARG A 827 42.50 -17.48 -16.64
N GLY A 828 43.05 -18.41 -15.86
CA GLY A 828 43.71 -19.61 -16.38
C GLY A 828 42.81 -20.56 -17.16
N ALA A 829 41.49 -20.53 -16.89
CA ALA A 829 40.50 -21.35 -17.58
C ALA A 829 40.09 -20.81 -18.96
N VAL A 830 40.31 -19.52 -19.27
CA VAL A 830 39.71 -18.86 -20.46
C VAL A 830 40.78 -18.29 -21.39
N ASN A 831 40.86 -18.80 -22.63
CA ASN A 831 41.57 -18.12 -23.70
C ASN A 831 40.65 -17.07 -24.35
N ALA A 832 40.59 -15.89 -23.74
CA ALA A 832 39.73 -14.78 -24.13
C ALA A 832 39.81 -14.43 -25.63
N ARG A 833 41.02 -14.50 -26.20
CA ARG A 833 41.27 -14.18 -27.60
C ARG A 833 40.71 -15.22 -28.55
N SER A 834 41.02 -16.50 -28.36
CA SER A 834 40.50 -17.56 -29.22
C SER A 834 38.98 -17.70 -29.10
N LEU A 835 38.41 -17.39 -27.94
CA LEU A 835 36.95 -17.35 -27.72
C LEU A 835 36.28 -16.25 -28.57
N ALA A 836 36.83 -15.03 -28.54
CA ALA A 836 36.35 -13.91 -29.36
C ALA A 836 36.54 -14.14 -30.87
N GLU A 837 37.68 -14.69 -31.28
CA GLU A 837 37.97 -15.02 -32.69
C GLU A 837 37.02 -16.11 -33.22
N ALA A 838 36.68 -17.13 -32.41
CA ALA A 838 35.74 -18.18 -32.80
C ALA A 838 34.27 -17.69 -32.84
N TRP A 839 33.86 -16.85 -31.90
CA TRP A 839 32.50 -16.29 -31.88
C TRP A 839 32.22 -15.38 -33.08
N LEU A 840 33.13 -14.45 -33.39
CA LEU A 840 32.99 -13.52 -34.52
C LEU A 840 33.07 -14.23 -35.89
N ALA A 841 33.71 -15.40 -35.98
CA ALA A 841 33.72 -16.21 -37.18
C ALA A 841 32.35 -16.84 -37.51
N LEU A 842 31.52 -17.08 -36.49
CA LEU A 842 30.14 -17.57 -36.63
C LEU A 842 29.14 -16.42 -36.80
N ASN A 843 29.39 -15.27 -36.16
CA ASN A 843 28.48 -14.11 -36.12
C ASN A 843 29.15 -12.84 -36.69
N PRO A 844 29.39 -12.76 -38.02
CA PRO A 844 29.97 -11.58 -38.65
C PRO A 844 29.01 -10.38 -38.65
N ARG A 845 29.59 -9.16 -38.69
CA ARG A 845 28.90 -7.85 -38.62
C ARG A 845 27.59 -7.78 -39.41
N SER A 846 26.55 -7.25 -38.77
CA SER A 846 25.29 -6.88 -39.40
C SER A 846 25.10 -5.37 -39.43
N THR A 847 24.55 -4.83 -40.53
CA THR A 847 24.36 -3.39 -40.75
C THR A 847 22.92 -2.92 -40.48
N ALA A 848 22.10 -3.70 -39.77
CA ALA A 848 20.66 -3.49 -39.65
C ALA A 848 20.22 -3.18 -38.21
N SER A 849 19.66 -1.97 -38.03
CA SER A 849 18.82 -1.44 -36.95
C SER A 849 19.25 -1.64 -35.48
N ARG A 850 19.28 -0.54 -34.73
CA ARG A 850 19.38 -0.54 -33.26
C ARG A 850 17.99 -0.78 -32.64
N LYS A 851 17.59 -2.05 -32.51
CA LYS A 851 16.42 -2.47 -31.73
C LYS A 851 16.87 -3.31 -30.53
N VAL A 852 16.30 -3.05 -29.36
CA VAL A 852 16.66 -3.68 -28.07
C VAL A 852 16.55 -5.21 -28.14
N ASP A 853 15.46 -5.69 -28.74
CA ASP A 853 15.13 -7.11 -28.98
C ASP A 853 16.35 -7.93 -29.47
N ARG A 854 17.14 -7.33 -30.36
CA ARG A 854 18.27 -7.99 -31.03
C ARG A 854 19.44 -8.30 -30.10
N GLN A 855 19.71 -7.45 -29.12
CA GLN A 855 20.83 -7.64 -28.19
C GLN A 855 20.55 -8.84 -27.27
N TRP A 856 19.28 -9.03 -26.87
CA TRP A 856 18.84 -10.20 -26.10
C TRP A 856 19.00 -11.49 -26.93
N GLU A 857 18.51 -11.53 -28.17
CA GLU A 857 18.65 -12.70 -29.06
C GLU A 857 20.11 -13.13 -29.24
N LEU A 858 21.02 -12.17 -29.51
CA LEU A 858 22.45 -12.43 -29.67
C LEU A 858 23.10 -12.91 -28.37
N THR A 859 22.66 -12.40 -27.21
CA THR A 859 23.15 -12.84 -25.90
C THR A 859 22.72 -14.28 -25.60
N GLN A 860 21.47 -14.65 -25.87
CA GLN A 860 20.99 -16.03 -25.72
C GLN A 860 21.73 -17.01 -26.65
N GLN A 861 22.05 -16.59 -27.88
CA GLN A 861 22.87 -17.38 -28.81
C GLN A 861 24.32 -17.53 -28.32
N ALA A 862 24.91 -16.49 -27.74
CA ALA A 862 26.27 -16.54 -27.18
C ALA A 862 26.36 -17.47 -25.97
N ILE A 863 25.37 -17.44 -25.07
CA ILE A 863 25.28 -18.32 -23.90
C ILE A 863 25.18 -19.79 -24.35
N LYS A 864 24.21 -20.12 -25.21
CA LYS A 864 24.02 -21.50 -25.74
C LYS A 864 25.21 -22.01 -26.56
N TRP A 865 26.02 -21.11 -27.12
CA TRP A 865 27.29 -21.47 -27.75
C TRP A 865 28.40 -21.75 -26.72
N LEU A 866 28.51 -20.95 -25.66
CA LEU A 866 29.48 -21.15 -24.58
C LEU A 866 29.19 -22.41 -23.74
N GLU A 867 27.92 -22.75 -23.49
CA GLU A 867 27.53 -23.99 -22.80
C GLU A 867 28.07 -25.25 -23.51
N LYS A 868 28.33 -25.17 -24.82
CA LYS A 868 28.78 -26.28 -25.66
C LYS A 868 30.26 -26.21 -26.08
N ASN A 869 30.85 -25.01 -26.14
CA ASN A 869 32.19 -24.77 -26.71
C ASN A 869 33.09 -23.90 -25.81
N GLY A 870 32.60 -23.52 -24.63
CA GLY A 870 33.25 -22.60 -23.70
C GLY A 870 34.23 -23.26 -22.72
N PRO A 871 34.77 -22.47 -21.78
CA PRO A 871 35.75 -22.91 -20.79
C PRO A 871 35.12 -23.67 -19.62
N ASP A 872 35.84 -24.67 -19.08
CA ASP A 872 35.45 -25.36 -17.84
C ASP A 872 35.72 -24.49 -16.60
N LEU A 873 34.73 -23.66 -16.25
CA LEU A 873 34.78 -22.80 -15.08
C LEU A 873 34.36 -23.54 -13.79
N GLU A 874 33.58 -24.62 -13.88
CA GLU A 874 33.15 -25.41 -12.72
C GLU A 874 34.36 -26.19 -12.15
N GLY A 875 35.12 -26.89 -13.00
CA GLY A 875 36.34 -27.58 -12.61
C GLY A 875 37.43 -26.63 -12.11
N ALA A 876 37.61 -25.48 -12.77
CA ALA A 876 38.59 -24.47 -12.36
C ALA A 876 38.29 -23.86 -10.98
N LEU A 877 37.01 -23.58 -10.68
CA LEU A 877 36.60 -23.03 -9.38
C LEU A 877 36.56 -24.09 -8.28
N THR A 878 36.22 -25.34 -8.58
CA THR A 878 36.06 -26.43 -7.59
C THR A 878 37.26 -26.58 -6.67
N GLY A 879 38.48 -26.60 -7.22
CA GLY A 879 39.70 -26.74 -6.43
C GLY A 879 40.00 -25.55 -5.50
N VAL A 880 39.63 -24.34 -5.91
CA VAL A 880 39.88 -23.10 -5.14
C VAL A 880 38.81 -22.89 -4.08
N LEU A 881 37.53 -23.02 -4.44
CA LEU A 881 36.42 -22.84 -3.51
C LEU A 881 36.38 -23.97 -2.46
N GLY A 882 36.77 -25.20 -2.81
CA GLY A 882 37.00 -26.26 -1.82
C GLY A 882 38.06 -25.89 -0.76
N GLY A 883 39.03 -25.03 -1.08
CA GLY A 883 39.95 -24.42 -0.13
C GLY A 883 39.31 -23.34 0.72
N VAL A 884 38.59 -22.40 0.11
CA VAL A 884 37.81 -21.34 0.79
C VAL A 884 36.87 -21.93 1.85
N TYR A 885 36.08 -22.94 1.48
CA TYR A 885 35.17 -23.62 2.41
C TYR A 885 35.93 -24.35 3.53
N THR A 886 37.06 -24.99 3.24
CA THR A 886 37.87 -25.69 4.26
C THR A 886 38.42 -24.72 5.31
N ASP A 887 38.98 -23.58 4.88
CA ASP A 887 39.48 -22.54 5.80
C ASP A 887 38.34 -21.91 6.61
N GLY A 888 37.23 -21.54 5.97
CA GLY A 888 36.08 -20.94 6.66
C GLY A 888 35.43 -21.89 7.67
N TYR A 889 35.34 -23.19 7.37
CA TYR A 889 34.79 -24.18 8.27
C TYR A 889 35.64 -24.34 9.55
N LEU A 890 36.97 -24.33 9.41
CA LEU A 890 37.89 -24.33 10.55
C LEU A 890 37.73 -23.07 11.41
N ILE A 891 37.62 -21.89 10.79
CA ILE A 891 37.43 -20.63 11.52
C ILE A 891 36.10 -20.64 12.27
N GLY A 892 35.01 -21.03 11.62
CA GLY A 892 33.68 -21.12 12.24
C GLY A 892 33.62 -22.07 13.42
N LEU A 893 34.24 -23.25 13.32
CA LEU A 893 34.26 -24.22 14.43
C LEU A 893 35.08 -23.69 15.62
N LEU A 894 36.33 -23.30 15.40
CA LEU A 894 37.23 -22.86 16.47
C LEU A 894 36.74 -21.57 17.17
N ALA A 895 36.14 -20.65 16.43
CA ALA A 895 35.57 -19.44 17.00
C ALA A 895 34.26 -19.73 17.77
N ALA A 896 33.42 -20.66 17.30
CA ALA A 896 32.23 -21.10 18.02
C ALA A 896 32.57 -21.81 19.34
N GLU A 897 33.57 -22.70 19.33
CA GLU A 897 34.09 -23.34 20.56
C GLU A 897 34.67 -22.32 21.55
N ASN A 898 35.27 -21.23 21.05
CA ASN A 898 35.84 -20.20 21.91
C ASN A 898 34.78 -19.32 22.60
N VAL A 899 33.64 -19.06 21.95
CA VAL A 899 32.53 -18.29 22.54
C VAL A 899 31.59 -19.14 23.42
N THR A 900 31.56 -20.47 23.26
CA THR A 900 30.83 -21.36 24.17
C THR A 900 31.64 -21.82 25.38
N ALA A 901 32.97 -21.65 25.37
CA ALA A 901 33.83 -22.01 26.49
C ALA A 901 33.59 -21.10 27.72
N ALA A 902 33.43 -21.71 28.90
CA ALA A 902 33.17 -21.02 30.17
C ALA A 902 34.29 -20.06 30.65
N ALA A 903 35.44 -20.04 29.97
CA ALA A 903 36.47 -19.02 30.11
C ALA A 903 37.20 -18.84 28.76
N ALA A 904 36.82 -17.81 27.99
CA ALA A 904 37.44 -17.51 26.71
C ALA A 904 38.90 -17.05 26.87
N THR A 905 39.85 -17.92 26.52
CA THR A 905 41.31 -17.65 26.59
C THR A 905 41.92 -17.20 25.25
N GLY A 906 41.08 -16.92 24.25
CA GLY A 906 41.48 -16.73 22.86
C GLY A 906 41.59 -18.05 22.08
N ILE A 907 41.53 -17.96 20.74
CA ILE A 907 41.58 -19.12 19.84
C ILE A 907 43.04 -19.54 19.59
N ASP A 908 43.35 -20.82 19.80
CA ASP A 908 44.56 -21.44 19.26
C ASP A 908 44.28 -21.93 17.83
N TRP A 909 45.13 -21.52 16.89
CA TRP A 909 45.05 -21.89 15.46
C TRP A 909 46.06 -23.00 15.11
N GLY A 910 46.83 -23.48 16.09
CA GLY A 910 47.90 -24.44 15.91
C GLY A 910 48.97 -23.94 14.93
N ALA A 911 49.35 -24.82 14.01
CA ALA A 911 50.31 -24.52 12.95
C ALA A 911 49.64 -24.10 11.61
N TRP A 912 48.31 -24.01 11.53
CA TRP A 912 47.62 -23.64 10.29
C TRP A 912 47.75 -22.15 10.00
N THR A 913 47.81 -21.82 8.71
CA THR A 913 47.64 -20.48 8.17
C THR A 913 46.71 -20.55 6.97
N PRO A 914 45.88 -19.52 6.70
CA PRO A 914 44.96 -19.54 5.57
C PRO A 914 45.64 -19.92 4.25
N GLY A 915 45.00 -20.81 3.50
CA GLY A 915 45.54 -21.49 2.34
C GLY A 915 46.04 -22.92 2.57
N ASP A 916 46.37 -23.31 3.81
CA ASP A 916 46.80 -24.67 4.12
C ASP A 916 45.61 -25.61 4.37
N THR A 917 44.93 -25.97 3.29
CA THR A 917 43.82 -26.92 3.26
C THR A 917 44.16 -28.26 3.92
N ASN A 918 45.43 -28.67 3.94
CA ASN A 918 45.86 -29.93 4.55
C ASN A 918 46.00 -29.80 6.07
N ALA A 919 46.64 -28.74 6.57
CA ALA A 919 46.69 -28.46 8.00
C ALA A 919 45.28 -28.23 8.57
N ALA A 920 44.40 -27.53 7.84
CA ALA A 920 43.01 -27.33 8.24
C ALA A 920 42.23 -28.66 8.38
N ARG A 921 42.34 -29.56 7.40
CA ARG A 921 41.70 -30.89 7.46
C ARG A 921 42.26 -31.77 8.58
N LEU A 922 43.56 -31.69 8.85
CA LEU A 922 44.18 -32.40 9.98
C LEU A 922 43.68 -31.87 11.34
N LEU A 923 43.54 -30.55 11.49
CA LEU A 923 42.96 -29.93 12.68
C LEU A 923 41.48 -30.31 12.86
N LEU A 924 40.65 -30.17 11.82
CA LEU A 924 39.23 -30.57 11.84
C LEU A 924 39.04 -32.07 12.12
N GLY A 925 39.94 -32.93 11.61
CA GLY A 925 39.98 -34.34 11.94
C GLY A 925 40.33 -34.60 13.42
N SER A 926 41.23 -33.81 14.00
CA SER A 926 41.59 -33.91 15.43
C SER A 926 40.51 -33.36 16.39
N LEU A 927 39.70 -32.40 15.92
CA LEU A 927 38.52 -31.87 16.62
C LEU A 927 37.28 -32.78 16.45
N GLY A 928 37.35 -33.79 15.57
CA GLY A 928 36.29 -34.77 15.34
C GLY A 928 35.20 -34.36 14.34
N ASP A 929 35.32 -33.17 13.71
CA ASP A 929 34.28 -32.60 12.82
C ASP A 929 34.61 -32.70 11.32
N GLY A 930 35.57 -33.56 10.94
CA GLY A 930 35.90 -33.81 9.53
C GLY A 930 34.69 -34.24 8.70
N ALA A 931 33.76 -35.01 9.28
CA ALA A 931 32.53 -35.41 8.62
C ALA A 931 31.56 -34.25 8.32
N GLY A 932 31.62 -33.17 9.11
CA GLY A 932 30.85 -31.94 8.89
C GLY A 932 31.39 -31.14 7.70
N LEU A 933 32.72 -31.05 7.56
CA LEU A 933 33.37 -30.51 6.36
C LEU A 933 33.08 -31.39 5.12
N ASP A 934 33.19 -32.71 5.23
CA ASP A 934 32.92 -33.64 4.12
C ASP A 934 31.44 -33.62 3.67
N ALA A 935 30.51 -33.22 4.54
CA ALA A 935 29.15 -32.87 4.13
C ALA A 935 29.14 -31.55 3.35
N MET A 936 29.69 -30.47 3.91
CA MET A 936 29.67 -29.17 3.23
C MET A 936 30.35 -29.19 1.86
N LEU A 937 31.48 -29.89 1.71
CA LEU A 937 32.19 -29.98 0.44
C LEU A 937 31.39 -30.71 -0.65
N ARG A 938 30.55 -31.69 -0.29
CA ARG A 938 29.62 -32.34 -1.24
C ARG A 938 28.53 -31.37 -1.67
N ASP A 939 27.86 -30.74 -0.72
CA ASP A 939 26.77 -29.77 -0.99
C ASP A 939 27.26 -28.57 -1.83
N SER A 940 28.52 -28.18 -1.66
CA SER A 940 29.11 -27.01 -2.31
C SER A 940 29.13 -27.05 -3.84
N GLY A 941 29.08 -28.24 -4.45
CA GLY A 941 29.12 -28.41 -5.91
C GLY A 941 28.01 -27.64 -6.64
N ILE A 942 26.80 -27.57 -6.06
CA ILE A 942 25.67 -26.83 -6.62
C ILE A 942 25.99 -25.31 -6.66
N THR A 943 26.62 -24.79 -5.61
CA THR A 943 27.03 -23.37 -5.55
C THR A 943 28.16 -23.07 -6.52
N ILE A 944 29.15 -23.96 -6.63
CA ILE A 944 30.28 -23.82 -7.56
C ILE A 944 29.79 -23.79 -9.01
N ARG A 945 28.85 -24.69 -9.38
CA ARG A 945 28.19 -24.69 -10.69
C ARG A 945 27.45 -23.40 -10.99
N SER A 946 26.71 -22.85 -10.02
CA SER A 946 26.05 -21.55 -10.17
C SER A 946 27.05 -20.43 -10.45
N ILE A 947 28.13 -20.32 -9.67
CA ILE A 947 29.15 -19.28 -9.87
C ILE A 947 29.81 -19.40 -11.26
N ALA A 948 30.02 -20.63 -11.74
CA ALA A 948 30.51 -20.91 -13.09
C ALA A 948 29.49 -20.51 -14.19
N ALA A 949 28.23 -20.92 -14.07
CA ALA A 949 27.16 -20.61 -15.02
C ALA A 949 26.92 -19.09 -15.13
N ASN A 950 26.91 -18.37 -14.01
CA ASN A 950 26.76 -16.91 -13.99
C ASN A 950 27.93 -16.23 -14.71
N ARG A 951 29.14 -16.81 -14.64
CA ARG A 951 30.27 -16.32 -15.42
C ARG A 951 30.15 -16.62 -16.91
N ILE A 952 29.59 -17.76 -17.30
CA ILE A 952 29.25 -18.07 -18.70
C ILE A 952 28.23 -17.07 -19.26
N LYS A 953 27.18 -16.72 -18.50
CA LYS A 953 26.21 -15.65 -18.86
C LYS A 953 26.92 -14.32 -19.16
N ALA A 954 27.78 -13.88 -18.25
CA ALA A 954 28.51 -12.61 -18.37
C ALA A 954 29.51 -12.59 -19.55
N LEU A 955 30.17 -13.73 -19.83
CA LEU A 955 31.00 -13.91 -21.03
C LEU A 955 30.15 -13.86 -22.31
N GLY A 956 28.95 -14.45 -22.31
CA GLY A 956 28.00 -14.42 -23.42
C GLY A 956 27.57 -12.99 -23.77
N LEU A 957 27.25 -12.17 -22.77
CA LEU A 957 26.92 -10.75 -22.97
C LEU A 957 28.09 -9.96 -23.56
N ALA A 958 29.33 -10.19 -23.09
CA ALA A 958 30.52 -9.53 -23.63
C ALA A 958 30.78 -9.90 -25.11
N LEU A 959 30.60 -11.18 -25.46
CA LEU A 959 30.69 -11.67 -26.84
C LEU A 959 29.58 -11.09 -27.74
N ALA A 960 28.34 -11.02 -27.25
CA ALA A 960 27.20 -10.49 -27.99
C ALA A 960 27.34 -8.99 -28.25
N ARG A 961 27.63 -8.17 -27.23
CA ARG A 961 27.88 -6.73 -27.37
C ARG A 961 29.03 -6.44 -28.34
N GLY A 962 30.14 -7.17 -28.23
CA GLY A 962 31.28 -7.01 -29.14
C GLY A 962 30.95 -7.35 -30.60
N ALA A 963 30.11 -8.35 -30.86
CA ALA A 963 29.64 -8.67 -32.20
C ALA A 963 28.66 -7.61 -32.76
N GLU A 964 27.78 -7.05 -31.90
CA GLU A 964 26.82 -6.00 -32.24
C GLU A 964 27.51 -4.67 -32.59
N TYR A 965 28.42 -4.18 -31.75
CA TYR A 965 29.22 -2.98 -32.04
C TYR A 965 30.29 -3.22 -33.13
N GLY A 966 30.52 -4.49 -33.50
CA GLY A 966 31.43 -4.87 -34.56
C GLY A 966 32.90 -4.70 -34.18
N ASP A 967 33.23 -4.92 -32.90
CA ASP A 967 34.56 -4.79 -32.32
C ASP A 967 35.58 -5.74 -32.94
N SER A 968 36.86 -5.42 -32.76
CA SER A 968 37.94 -6.35 -33.09
C SER A 968 37.99 -7.50 -32.06
N PRO A 969 38.41 -8.72 -32.45
CA PRO A 969 38.57 -9.82 -31.49
C PRO A 969 39.52 -9.48 -30.32
N THR A 970 40.46 -8.55 -30.53
CA THR A 970 41.36 -8.05 -29.48
C THR A 970 40.66 -7.13 -28.47
N ALA A 971 39.68 -6.33 -28.89
CA ALA A 971 38.88 -5.50 -28.00
C ALA A 971 37.90 -6.35 -27.16
N ILE A 972 37.23 -7.31 -27.79
CA ILE A 972 36.36 -8.27 -27.09
C ILE A 972 37.17 -9.12 -26.09
N ALA A 973 38.36 -9.57 -26.48
CA ALA A 973 39.28 -10.27 -25.57
C ALA A 973 39.69 -9.39 -24.38
N ALA A 974 39.97 -8.10 -24.59
CA ALA A 974 40.29 -7.17 -23.50
C ALA A 974 39.10 -6.95 -22.54
N ALA A 975 37.86 -6.90 -23.05
CA ALA A 975 36.65 -6.85 -22.23
C ALA A 975 36.48 -8.13 -21.38
N ILE A 976 36.69 -9.30 -21.98
CA ILE A 976 36.67 -10.61 -21.29
C ILE A 976 37.77 -10.68 -20.22
N GLU A 977 39.00 -10.29 -20.52
CA GLU A 977 40.10 -10.23 -19.55
C GLU A 977 39.78 -9.27 -18.40
N GLY A 978 39.20 -8.09 -18.67
CA GLY A 978 38.74 -7.17 -17.63
C GLY A 978 37.67 -7.78 -16.73
N LEU A 979 36.72 -8.50 -17.31
CA LEU A 979 35.63 -9.19 -16.62
C LEU A 979 36.15 -10.32 -15.71
N LEU A 980 37.14 -11.09 -16.17
CA LEU A 980 37.78 -12.18 -15.41
C LEU A 980 38.80 -11.69 -14.37
N SER A 981 39.48 -10.56 -14.63
CA SER A 981 40.50 -9.98 -13.75
C SER A 981 39.96 -9.06 -12.65
N ASN A 982 38.66 -8.75 -12.65
CA ASN A 982 38.00 -7.90 -11.66
C ASN A 982 38.26 -8.38 -10.20
N PRO A 983 39.02 -7.61 -9.38
CA PRO A 983 39.41 -8.04 -8.05
C PRO A 983 38.23 -7.99 -7.07
N SER A 984 37.35 -6.99 -7.18
CA SER A 984 36.18 -6.82 -6.32
C SER A 984 35.23 -8.02 -6.41
N ARG A 985 35.10 -8.63 -7.60
CA ARG A 985 34.27 -9.84 -7.75
C ARG A 985 34.93 -11.10 -7.19
N ALA A 986 36.27 -11.20 -7.20
CA ALA A 986 36.98 -12.26 -6.49
C ALA A 986 36.89 -12.09 -4.96
N GLU A 987 36.90 -10.84 -4.47
CA GLU A 987 36.67 -10.51 -3.05
C GLU A 987 35.23 -10.79 -2.60
N MET A 988 34.23 -10.47 -3.44
CA MET A 988 32.83 -10.83 -3.20
C MET A 988 32.68 -12.35 -3.02
N ILE A 989 33.22 -13.15 -3.96
CA ILE A 989 33.14 -14.62 -3.92
C ILE A 989 33.88 -15.17 -2.69
N ALA A 990 35.13 -14.71 -2.46
CA ALA A 990 35.92 -15.13 -1.30
C ALA A 990 35.21 -14.81 0.02
N THR A 991 34.62 -13.62 0.16
CA THR A 991 33.90 -13.18 1.36
C THR A 991 32.63 -14.01 1.58
N THR A 992 31.82 -14.17 0.55
CA THR A 992 30.49 -14.79 0.65
C THR A 992 30.62 -16.29 0.94
N GLU A 993 31.48 -17.00 0.20
CA GLU A 993 31.64 -18.46 0.36
C GLU A 993 32.45 -18.84 1.62
N LEU A 994 33.38 -17.99 2.06
CA LEU A 994 34.02 -18.17 3.36
C LEU A 994 33.02 -17.99 4.50
N ASN A 995 32.22 -16.92 4.47
CA ASN A 995 31.19 -16.68 5.48
C ASN A 995 30.20 -17.87 5.55
N ARG A 996 29.78 -18.40 4.40
CA ARG A 996 28.89 -19.57 4.33
C ARG A 996 29.47 -20.79 5.04
N ALA A 997 30.79 -20.99 5.01
CA ALA A 997 31.44 -22.07 5.75
C ALA A 997 31.59 -21.76 7.25
N VAL A 998 31.98 -20.53 7.59
CA VAL A 998 32.08 -20.04 8.97
C VAL A 998 30.75 -20.25 9.70
N SER A 999 29.67 -19.74 9.12
CA SER A 999 28.34 -19.76 9.69
C SER A 999 27.72 -21.16 9.76
N ARG A 1000 28.02 -22.04 8.78
CA ARG A 1000 27.58 -23.45 8.82
C ARG A 1000 28.30 -24.25 9.92
N ALA A 1001 29.60 -24.03 10.10
CA ALA A 1001 30.38 -24.67 11.17
C ALA A 1001 29.96 -24.16 12.56
N SER A 1002 29.80 -22.83 12.71
CA SER A 1002 29.41 -22.25 14.00
C SER A 1002 27.99 -22.66 14.40
N LEU A 1003 27.01 -22.61 13.48
CA LEU A 1003 25.65 -23.04 13.75
C LEU A 1003 25.58 -24.54 14.12
N GLY A 1004 26.31 -25.40 13.40
CA GLY A 1004 26.44 -26.81 13.73
C GLY A 1004 27.05 -27.04 15.12
N SER A 1005 28.05 -26.25 15.49
CA SER A 1005 28.63 -26.27 16.83
C SER A 1005 27.63 -25.84 17.92
N TYR A 1006 26.88 -24.76 17.71
CA TYR A 1006 25.87 -24.28 18.67
C TYR A 1006 24.75 -25.30 18.89
N ILE A 1007 24.26 -25.95 17.83
CA ILE A 1007 23.25 -27.01 17.92
C ILE A 1007 23.78 -28.22 18.70
N ARG A 1008 25.00 -28.69 18.40
CA ARG A 1008 25.63 -29.83 19.12
C ARG A 1008 25.89 -29.54 20.60
N ASN A 1009 26.19 -28.28 20.94
CA ASN A 1009 26.41 -27.85 22.33
C ASN A 1009 25.12 -27.47 23.07
N GLY A 1010 23.94 -27.64 22.46
CA GLY A 1010 22.65 -27.40 23.13
C GLY A 1010 22.35 -25.93 23.43
N ILE A 1011 22.90 -25.00 22.65
CA ILE A 1011 22.63 -23.56 22.81
C ILE A 1011 21.16 -23.26 22.49
N GLU A 1012 20.45 -22.63 23.43
CA GLU A 1012 19.01 -22.35 23.25
C GLU A 1012 18.71 -21.16 22.35
N SER A 1013 19.61 -20.17 22.25
CA SER A 1013 19.45 -19.01 21.38
C SER A 1013 20.77 -18.42 20.87
N VAL A 1014 20.72 -17.84 19.66
CA VAL A 1014 21.82 -17.17 18.95
C VAL A 1014 21.33 -15.81 18.46
N GLU A 1015 22.23 -14.82 18.46
CA GLU A 1015 22.00 -13.50 17.87
C GLU A 1015 22.84 -13.33 16.60
N TRP A 1016 22.34 -12.53 15.67
CA TRP A 1016 23.07 -12.09 14.49
C TRP A 1016 23.81 -10.80 14.82
N ILE A 1017 25.09 -10.71 14.48
CA ILE A 1017 25.91 -9.52 14.72
C ILE A 1017 26.64 -9.06 13.47
N SER A 1018 26.62 -7.75 13.24
CA SER A 1018 27.30 -7.12 12.11
C SER A 1018 28.80 -6.92 12.37
N ALA A 1019 29.57 -6.72 11.28
CA ALA A 1019 31.03 -6.55 11.35
C ALA A 1019 31.48 -5.24 12.06
N GLY A 1020 30.55 -4.33 12.39
CA GLY A 1020 30.83 -3.11 13.16
C GLY A 1020 31.71 -2.06 12.47
N ASP A 1021 32.03 -2.22 11.18
CA ASP A 1021 33.03 -1.40 10.46
C ASP A 1021 32.44 -0.29 9.59
N GLY A 1022 31.18 0.10 9.85
CA GLY A 1022 30.45 1.13 9.08
C GLY A 1022 30.02 0.71 7.68
N ARG A 1023 30.27 -0.55 7.28
CA ARG A 1023 29.86 -1.13 5.98
C ARG A 1023 28.86 -2.26 6.20
N VAL A 1024 27.74 -1.90 6.83
CA VAL A 1024 26.63 -2.81 7.18
C VAL A 1024 25.44 -2.38 6.34
N CYS A 1025 25.02 -3.22 5.37
CA CYS A 1025 23.82 -2.95 4.57
C CYS A 1025 22.55 -3.23 5.38
N ASN A 1026 21.41 -2.77 4.86
CA ASN A 1026 20.11 -2.85 5.52
C ASN A 1026 19.73 -4.30 5.87
N ILE A 1027 19.89 -5.26 4.94
CA ILE A 1027 19.69 -6.71 5.17
C ILE A 1027 20.45 -7.22 6.42
N CYS A 1028 21.63 -6.67 6.69
CA CYS A 1028 22.42 -7.02 7.88
C CYS A 1028 22.00 -6.25 9.13
N ALA A 1029 21.46 -5.04 9.01
CA ALA A 1029 20.90 -4.28 10.12
C ALA A 1029 19.57 -4.91 10.58
N ASP A 1030 18.66 -5.22 9.65
CA ASP A 1030 17.37 -5.86 9.90
C ASP A 1030 17.54 -7.19 10.64
N ASN A 1031 18.56 -7.98 10.28
CA ASN A 1031 18.86 -9.23 10.97
C ASN A 1031 19.43 -9.04 12.39
N VAL A 1032 20.15 -7.93 12.67
CA VAL A 1032 20.59 -7.55 14.02
C VAL A 1032 19.39 -7.10 14.86
N GLU A 1033 18.52 -6.24 14.32
CA GLU A 1033 17.29 -5.79 14.99
C GLU A 1033 16.30 -6.93 15.21
N GLY A 1034 16.28 -7.91 14.31
CA GLY A 1034 15.52 -9.16 14.41
C GLY A 1034 15.82 -10.04 15.63
N GLY A 1035 16.86 -9.71 16.42
CA GLY A 1035 17.09 -10.18 17.78
C GLY A 1035 17.51 -11.65 17.95
N PRO A 1036 17.65 -12.13 19.19
CA PRO A 1036 17.99 -13.53 19.49
C PRO A 1036 16.92 -14.52 19.02
N ARG A 1037 17.35 -15.61 18.37
CA ARG A 1037 16.49 -16.67 17.81
C ARG A 1037 17.03 -18.05 18.16
N ARG A 1038 16.19 -19.09 18.11
CA ARG A 1038 16.67 -20.48 18.30
C ARG A 1038 17.59 -20.86 17.13
N PRO A 1039 18.71 -21.58 17.35
CA PRO A 1039 19.59 -22.02 16.26
C PRO A 1039 18.83 -22.73 15.14
N GLY A 1040 19.06 -22.31 13.89
CA GLY A 1040 18.38 -22.86 12.72
C GLY A 1040 17.01 -22.23 12.41
N SER A 1041 16.54 -21.26 13.21
CA SER A 1041 15.36 -20.45 12.87
C SER A 1041 15.71 -19.36 11.86
N PHE A 1042 14.74 -18.92 11.06
CA PHE A 1042 14.93 -17.84 10.10
C PHE A 1042 15.06 -16.47 10.79
N PHE A 1043 16.02 -15.66 10.31
CA PHE A 1043 16.12 -14.22 10.54
C PHE A 1043 15.27 -13.44 9.51
N PRO A 1044 14.99 -12.14 9.72
CA PRO A 1044 14.16 -11.33 8.81
C PRO A 1044 14.48 -11.48 7.32
N SER A 1045 15.77 -11.57 6.94
CA SER A 1045 16.20 -11.77 5.55
C SER A 1045 16.00 -13.20 4.98
N GLY A 1046 15.15 -14.03 5.59
CA GLY A 1046 14.79 -15.37 5.09
C GLY A 1046 15.89 -16.43 5.16
N VAL A 1047 17.03 -16.17 5.81
CA VAL A 1047 18.10 -17.16 6.03
C VAL A 1047 18.26 -17.51 7.52
N THR A 1048 18.79 -18.70 7.81
CA THR A 1048 18.98 -19.20 9.19
C THR A 1048 20.35 -18.84 9.78
N ALA A 1049 21.28 -18.39 8.95
CA ALA A 1049 22.60 -17.90 9.31
C ALA A 1049 23.19 -17.02 8.19
N PRO A 1050 24.23 -16.20 8.45
CA PRO A 1050 24.97 -15.50 7.40
C PRO A 1050 25.61 -16.47 6.38
N PRO A 1051 25.92 -16.04 5.15
CA PRO A 1051 25.69 -14.72 4.57
C PRO A 1051 24.22 -14.52 4.15
N GLY A 1052 23.62 -13.37 4.51
CA GLY A 1052 22.28 -12.99 4.03
C GLY A 1052 22.25 -12.48 2.58
N HIS A 1053 23.41 -12.06 2.05
CA HIS A 1053 23.57 -11.45 0.73
C HIS A 1053 25.06 -11.55 0.30
N PRO A 1054 25.40 -11.33 -0.98
CA PRO A 1054 26.79 -11.20 -1.43
C PRO A 1054 27.53 -10.10 -0.66
N TRP A 1055 28.80 -10.31 -0.29
CA TRP A 1055 29.60 -9.44 0.60
C TRP A 1055 29.24 -9.46 2.10
N CYS A 1056 28.27 -10.27 2.56
CA CYS A 1056 27.93 -10.33 3.97
C CYS A 1056 29.13 -10.76 4.85
N ARG A 1057 29.45 -9.97 5.87
CA ARG A 1057 30.56 -10.20 6.83
C ARG A 1057 30.06 -10.37 8.27
N CYS A 1058 28.75 -10.57 8.45
CA CYS A 1058 28.13 -10.82 9.74
C CYS A 1058 28.45 -12.22 10.28
N ALA A 1059 28.23 -12.44 11.57
CA ALA A 1059 28.42 -13.71 12.26
C ALA A 1059 27.22 -14.03 13.17
N LEU A 1060 27.07 -15.30 13.56
CA LEU A 1060 26.19 -15.71 14.66
C LEU A 1060 27.02 -15.92 15.93
N VAL A 1061 26.54 -15.41 17.07
CA VAL A 1061 27.10 -15.71 18.41
C VAL A 1061 26.01 -16.27 19.34
N PRO A 1062 26.37 -17.12 20.31
CA PRO A 1062 25.41 -17.69 21.24
C PRO A 1062 25.02 -16.67 22.31
N VAL A 1063 23.72 -16.60 22.63
CA VAL A 1063 23.23 -15.80 23.76
C VAL A 1063 23.31 -16.66 25.01
N ILE A 1064 24.46 -16.60 25.68
CA ILE A 1064 24.72 -17.32 26.92
C ILE A 1064 24.20 -16.48 28.09
N GLY A 1065 23.18 -16.97 28.78
CA GLY A 1065 22.68 -16.34 30.01
C GLY A 1065 23.76 -16.29 31.09
N GLY A 1066 24.01 -15.10 31.64
CA GLY A 1066 24.77 -14.96 32.88
C GLY A 1066 24.01 -15.53 34.08
N PRO A 1067 24.71 -15.98 35.14
CA PRO A 1067 24.11 -16.47 36.37
C PRO A 1067 23.50 -15.35 37.24
#